data_AF-A0A6A6E509-F1
#
_entry.id   AF-A0A6A6E509-F1
#
_cell.length_a   1.000
_cell.length_b   1.000
_cell.length_c   1.000
_cell.angle_alpha   90.00
_cell.angle_beta   90.00
_cell.angle_gamma   90.00
#
_symmetry.space_group_name_H-M   'P 1'
#
loop_
_entity.id
_entity.type
_entity.pdbx_description
1 polymer ?
#
loop_
_entity_poly.entity_id
_entity_poly.type
_entity_poly.pdbx_seq_one_letter_code
_entity_poly.pdbx_strand_id
1 'polypeptide(L)'
;MLWAGCNVVHCGFWINWSKGAVYGSTLTLPTSWGLVLASVLALFLKLAGEHLWGIICFAIHQLNSTPKKQDDMYHQLQLILRNTESTATLISNSIKLGHGHKGARFETYRRSLLLVILGGFHTLAFYGAGTFSSYAITRNDEVRTRSRSCGLMADASQFLNITDDAIFESANSLLILAHNGWRKTSTYSRVCYSQSGGNSTVCNIYVRQAIPYNLTSVPCPFDPKICIGSGIELDPGLIHSDLHLGVNTRSEDRISVRKVLTCAPLAGDNYSDGLQPIPEDVILGVGYPPGTLWQGWKFGPSNWSEDTASEYTFAIDEPFYKNGDKAYNMIWKTKFLNKRTLTESPFEPIPELQSNNSDTIIVGLMNRMVFRTAVRDPWYNAQNCSNTTLVSALATGCKATNMLSWLGCQERYQFCTHNEEHCTPLTGLYTISKEVEILKALNKNQQAVFELLWQVIYGTQLNFQLGFVGLDSLIANEYLWDNGFGFRVSGKLPDNQWEIEIANWMNITLAAMQRSALSYARPPEFDVGPGISSLNHIRPPSTPEAQLLCHKIKARSKAHISFSVLGFFLTLSLGLLIIATDLALAKVVGALQKYSGKGLHKRLEWIENGFFQLQRMAAEGRGIGPWTRREKDVPMLVEYGHLFSLTGSSLKGEWSRAESYELGEMRRGMDDGDGDEEIMEGRVMGSSKVRGEEVEEDTTQLLRS
;
A
#
# COMPACT_ATOMS: atom_id res chain seq x y z
N MET A 1 -22.74 -1.26 7.33
CA MET A 1 -21.79 -2.25 7.90
C MET A 1 -20.56 -1.51 8.40
N LEU A 2 -20.08 -1.81 9.61
CA LEU A 2 -18.79 -1.32 10.10
C LEU A 2 -17.78 -2.48 10.01
N TRP A 3 -16.90 -2.45 9.01
CA TRP A 3 -15.79 -3.41 8.95
C TRP A 3 -14.65 -2.94 9.87
N ALA A 4 -14.03 -3.87 10.60
CA ALA A 4 -12.83 -3.59 11.39
C ALA A 4 -11.66 -3.11 10.50
N GLY A 5 -10.82 -2.21 11.03
CA GLY A 5 -9.70 -1.57 10.31
C GLY A 5 -10.06 -0.29 9.54
N CYS A 6 -11.34 -0.08 9.20
CA CYS A 6 -11.81 1.05 8.40
C CYS A 6 -11.98 2.38 9.17
N ASN A 7 -11.43 2.46 10.38
CA ASN A 7 -11.31 3.70 11.17
C ASN A 7 -10.13 4.57 10.72
N VAL A 8 -9.03 3.94 10.28
CA VAL A 8 -7.77 4.62 9.87
C VAL A 8 -7.50 4.58 8.35
N VAL A 9 -8.33 3.84 7.61
CA VAL A 9 -8.27 3.69 6.15
C VAL A 9 -9.67 3.84 5.58
N HIS A 10 -9.80 4.48 4.42
CA HIS A 10 -11.06 4.56 3.70
C HIS A 10 -11.35 3.27 2.93
N CYS A 11 -12.09 2.36 3.57
CA CYS A 11 -12.70 1.22 2.89
C CYS A 11 -13.91 1.67 2.06
N GLY A 12 -14.11 1.07 0.89
CA GLY A 12 -15.10 1.49 -0.11
C GLY A 12 -14.45 2.08 -1.37
N PHE A 13 -15.27 2.69 -2.22
CA PHE A 13 -14.85 3.24 -3.51
C PHE A 13 -14.14 4.60 -3.39
N TRP A 14 -13.07 4.81 -4.16
CA TRP A 14 -12.35 6.07 -4.30
C TRP A 14 -11.57 6.12 -5.63
N ILE A 15 -11.06 7.28 -6.01
CA ILE A 15 -10.24 7.47 -7.22
C ILE A 15 -8.80 7.76 -6.81
N ASN A 16 -7.86 6.94 -7.27
CA ASN A 16 -6.42 7.16 -7.18
C ASN A 16 -5.97 8.04 -8.37
N TRP A 17 -5.92 9.35 -8.17
CA TRP A 17 -5.77 10.33 -9.25
C TRP A 17 -4.43 10.29 -9.98
N SER A 18 -3.39 9.68 -9.39
CA SER A 18 -2.13 9.39 -10.11
C SER A 18 -2.27 8.28 -11.16
N LYS A 19 -3.46 7.66 -11.29
CA LYS A 19 -3.87 6.70 -12.34
C LYS A 19 -5.10 7.22 -13.13
N GLY A 20 -5.46 8.50 -12.98
CA GLY A 20 -6.62 9.13 -13.62
C GLY A 20 -7.99 8.62 -13.13
N ALA A 21 -9.08 9.20 -13.62
CA ALA A 21 -10.44 8.86 -13.16
C ALA A 21 -10.82 7.39 -13.44
N VAL A 22 -10.49 6.88 -14.62
CA VAL A 22 -10.94 5.55 -15.10
C VAL A 22 -10.08 4.42 -14.52
N TYR A 23 -8.77 4.42 -14.79
CA TYR A 23 -7.87 3.37 -14.28
C TYR A 23 -7.55 3.52 -12.78
N GLY A 24 -7.70 4.72 -12.22
CA GLY A 24 -7.58 4.98 -10.78
C GLY A 24 -8.82 4.65 -9.96
N SER A 25 -9.96 4.32 -10.58
CA SER A 25 -11.17 3.90 -9.84
C SER A 25 -10.89 2.59 -9.06
N THR A 26 -10.91 2.71 -7.73
CA THR A 26 -10.38 1.73 -6.77
C THR A 26 -11.40 1.41 -5.68
N LEU A 27 -11.53 0.14 -5.32
CA LEU A 27 -12.30 -0.34 -4.17
C LEU A 27 -11.32 -0.90 -3.13
N THR A 28 -11.22 -0.27 -1.96
CA THR A 28 -10.39 -0.77 -0.85
C THR A 28 -11.25 -1.53 0.16
N LEU A 29 -10.81 -2.73 0.55
CA LEU A 29 -11.43 -3.57 1.58
C LEU A 29 -10.38 -4.03 2.60
N PRO A 30 -10.75 -4.35 3.86
CA PRO A 30 -9.87 -5.08 4.76
C PRO A 30 -9.50 -6.45 4.17
N THR A 31 -8.31 -6.97 4.48
CA THR A 31 -7.77 -8.19 3.86
C THR A 31 -8.74 -9.38 3.90
N SER A 32 -9.48 -9.59 4.99
CA SER A 32 -10.50 -10.65 5.10
C SER A 32 -11.61 -10.53 4.04
N TRP A 33 -12.22 -9.36 3.91
CA TRP A 33 -13.27 -9.10 2.91
C TRP A 33 -12.73 -9.04 1.47
N GLY A 34 -11.48 -8.61 1.29
CA GLY A 34 -10.79 -8.68 0.00
C GLY A 34 -10.57 -10.13 -0.47
N LEU A 35 -10.16 -11.02 0.42
CA LEU A 35 -10.01 -12.45 0.11
C LEU A 35 -11.36 -13.11 -0.22
N VAL A 36 -12.44 -12.75 0.48
CA VAL A 36 -13.80 -13.19 0.13
C VAL A 36 -14.20 -12.72 -1.28
N LEU A 37 -14.00 -11.45 -1.61
CA LEU A 37 -14.30 -10.91 -2.94
C LEU A 37 -13.50 -11.60 -4.05
N ALA A 38 -12.20 -11.82 -3.83
CA ALA A 38 -11.35 -12.55 -4.77
C ALA A 38 -11.82 -14.01 -4.97
N SER A 39 -12.26 -14.68 -3.90
CA SER A 39 -12.76 -16.06 -3.95
C SER A 39 -14.08 -16.16 -4.73
N VAL A 40 -15.01 -15.23 -4.49
CA VAL A 40 -16.28 -15.14 -5.26
C VAL A 40 -16.00 -14.89 -6.75
N LEU A 41 -15.03 -14.04 -7.08
CA LEU A 41 -14.69 -13.75 -8.48
C LEU A 41 -14.01 -14.92 -9.18
N ALA A 42 -13.16 -15.69 -8.49
CA ALA A 42 -12.56 -16.92 -9.02
C ALA A 42 -13.62 -17.99 -9.32
N LEU A 43 -14.63 -18.14 -8.45
CA LEU A 43 -15.77 -19.03 -8.68
C LEU A 43 -16.64 -18.57 -9.87
N PHE A 44 -16.89 -17.27 -9.98
CA PHE A 44 -17.60 -16.68 -11.13
C PHE A 44 -16.86 -16.90 -12.45
N LEU A 45 -15.54 -16.74 -12.46
CA LEU A 45 -14.70 -17.01 -13.65
C LEU A 45 -14.69 -18.49 -14.05
N LYS A 46 -14.73 -19.42 -13.08
CA LYS A 46 -14.90 -20.85 -13.37
C LYS A 46 -16.23 -21.12 -14.07
N LEU A 47 -17.34 -20.59 -13.54
CA LEU A 47 -18.67 -20.73 -14.14
C LEU A 47 -18.73 -20.14 -15.56
N ALA A 48 -18.16 -18.94 -15.77
CA ALA A 48 -18.06 -18.34 -17.09
C ALA A 48 -17.23 -19.20 -18.06
N GLY A 49 -16.17 -19.87 -17.58
CA GLY A 49 -15.41 -20.85 -18.37
C GLY A 49 -16.21 -22.09 -18.75
N GLU A 50 -17.02 -22.63 -17.83
CA GLU A 50 -17.90 -23.77 -18.11
C GLU A 50 -18.92 -23.43 -19.21
N HIS A 51 -19.50 -22.22 -19.20
CA HIS A 51 -20.35 -21.74 -20.29
C HIS A 51 -19.59 -21.41 -21.59
N LEU A 52 -18.34 -20.92 -21.54
CA LEU A 52 -17.53 -20.76 -22.76
C LEU A 52 -17.23 -22.12 -23.41
N TRP A 53 -17.04 -23.17 -22.60
CA TRP A 53 -16.88 -24.53 -23.09
C TRP A 53 -18.14 -25.05 -23.81
N GLY A 54 -19.33 -24.71 -23.32
CA GLY A 54 -20.61 -24.97 -24.00
C GLY A 54 -20.66 -24.35 -25.39
N ILE A 55 -20.30 -23.07 -25.52
CA ILE A 55 -20.20 -22.35 -26.80
C ILE A 55 -19.20 -23.03 -27.75
N ILE A 56 -18.03 -23.43 -27.25
CA ILE A 56 -17.00 -24.11 -28.05
C ILE A 56 -17.50 -25.47 -28.54
N CYS A 57 -18.13 -26.27 -27.68
CA CYS A 57 -18.70 -27.56 -28.04
C CYS A 57 -19.83 -27.43 -29.08
N PHE A 58 -20.73 -26.46 -28.91
CA PHE A 58 -21.77 -26.14 -29.89
C PHE A 58 -21.17 -25.73 -31.24
N ALA A 59 -20.17 -24.84 -31.25
CA ALA A 59 -19.52 -24.38 -32.47
C ALA A 59 -18.84 -25.53 -33.21
N ILE A 60 -18.09 -26.40 -32.51
CA ILE A 60 -17.44 -27.57 -33.11
C ILE A 60 -18.48 -28.56 -33.67
N HIS A 61 -19.55 -28.85 -32.91
CA HIS A 61 -20.63 -29.71 -33.40
C HIS A 61 -21.28 -29.14 -34.67
N GLN A 62 -21.67 -27.87 -34.66
CA GLN A 62 -22.30 -27.21 -35.80
C GLN A 62 -21.36 -27.04 -36.98
N LEU A 63 -20.04 -26.92 -36.80
CA LEU A 63 -19.08 -26.91 -37.91
C LEU A 63 -18.97 -28.31 -38.54
N ASN A 64 -18.75 -29.35 -37.71
CA ASN A 64 -18.58 -30.73 -38.16
C ASN A 64 -19.85 -31.36 -38.76
N SER A 65 -21.03 -30.89 -38.34
CA SER A 65 -22.33 -31.45 -38.73
C SER A 65 -22.51 -31.57 -40.25
N THR A 66 -22.82 -32.76 -40.75
CA THR A 66 -22.86 -33.08 -42.18
C THR A 66 -23.95 -34.10 -42.55
N PRO A 67 -24.78 -33.85 -43.58
CA PRO A 67 -25.83 -34.78 -44.03
C PRO A 67 -25.29 -35.98 -44.83
N LYS A 68 -23.97 -36.09 -44.99
CA LYS A 68 -23.33 -37.27 -45.61
C LYS A 68 -23.24 -38.39 -44.58
N LYS A 69 -23.48 -39.64 -44.98
CA LYS A 69 -23.19 -40.82 -44.13
C LYS A 69 -21.76 -40.72 -43.57
N GLN A 70 -21.60 -40.90 -42.26
CA GLN A 70 -20.31 -40.90 -41.56
C GLN A 70 -20.09 -42.26 -40.86
N ASP A 71 -18.98 -42.38 -40.13
CA ASP A 71 -18.75 -43.53 -39.25
C ASP A 71 -19.39 -43.34 -37.86
N ASP A 72 -19.45 -44.43 -37.12
CA ASP A 72 -19.91 -44.49 -35.73
C ASP A 72 -19.10 -43.56 -34.83
N MET A 73 -17.79 -43.42 -35.08
CA MET A 73 -16.90 -42.54 -34.33
C MET A 73 -17.28 -41.06 -34.48
N TYR A 74 -17.67 -40.60 -35.67
CA TYR A 74 -18.24 -39.26 -35.87
C TYR A 74 -19.49 -39.05 -35.02
N HIS A 75 -20.44 -40.00 -35.04
CA HIS A 75 -21.68 -39.87 -34.28
C HIS A 75 -21.42 -39.89 -32.77
N GLN A 76 -20.48 -40.73 -32.30
CA GLN A 76 -20.02 -40.76 -30.91
C GLN A 76 -19.34 -39.44 -30.48
N LEU A 77 -18.58 -38.78 -31.37
CA LEU A 77 -18.03 -37.44 -31.10
C LEU A 77 -19.11 -36.36 -31.01
N GLN A 78 -20.06 -36.33 -31.95
CA GLN A 78 -21.17 -35.35 -31.91
C GLN A 78 -22.04 -35.55 -30.65
N LEU A 79 -22.24 -36.80 -30.23
CA LEU A 79 -22.94 -37.16 -29.00
C LEU A 79 -22.19 -36.71 -27.74
N ILE A 80 -20.85 -36.82 -27.70
CA ILE A 80 -20.03 -36.25 -26.62
C ILE A 80 -20.18 -34.72 -26.59
N LEU A 81 -19.96 -34.04 -27.73
CA LEU A 81 -20.06 -32.59 -27.85
C LEU A 81 -21.43 -32.01 -27.46
N ARG A 82 -22.52 -32.79 -27.61
CA ARG A 82 -23.87 -32.37 -27.23
C ARG A 82 -24.18 -32.48 -25.73
N ASN A 83 -23.55 -33.41 -25.02
CA ASN A 83 -23.97 -33.85 -23.68
C ASN A 83 -22.89 -33.77 -22.58
N THR A 84 -21.68 -33.28 -22.86
CA THR A 84 -20.66 -33.06 -21.82
C THR A 84 -20.56 -31.60 -21.42
N GLU A 85 -21.12 -31.28 -20.25
CA GLU A 85 -21.20 -29.92 -19.68
C GLU A 85 -19.85 -29.40 -19.15
N SER A 86 -18.84 -30.26 -19.00
CA SER A 86 -17.52 -29.88 -18.47
C SER A 86 -16.36 -30.44 -19.30
N THR A 87 -15.25 -29.70 -19.34
CA THR A 87 -14.01 -30.15 -20.02
C THR A 87 -13.55 -31.52 -19.52
N ALA A 88 -13.60 -31.76 -18.22
CA ALA A 88 -13.16 -33.02 -17.61
C ALA A 88 -14.00 -34.23 -18.06
N THR A 89 -15.32 -34.08 -18.18
CA THR A 89 -16.18 -35.17 -18.68
C THR A 89 -15.97 -35.41 -20.17
N LEU A 90 -15.79 -34.35 -20.97
CA LEU A 90 -15.42 -34.47 -22.39
C LEU A 90 -14.09 -35.19 -22.56
N ILE A 91 -13.02 -34.76 -21.87
CA ILE A 91 -11.69 -35.39 -21.91
C ILE A 91 -11.78 -36.87 -21.55
N SER A 92 -12.46 -37.21 -20.44
CA SER A 92 -12.65 -38.60 -20.00
C SER A 92 -13.36 -39.45 -21.07
N ASN A 93 -14.41 -38.92 -21.68
CA ASN A 93 -15.19 -39.64 -22.68
C ASN A 93 -14.47 -39.74 -24.04
N SER A 94 -13.72 -38.72 -24.46
CA SER A 94 -12.82 -38.75 -25.61
C SER A 94 -11.69 -39.79 -25.43
N ILE A 95 -11.11 -39.92 -24.24
CA ILE A 95 -10.11 -40.95 -23.93
C ILE A 95 -10.73 -42.35 -24.00
N LYS A 96 -11.91 -42.57 -23.39
CA LYS A 96 -12.65 -43.85 -23.50
C LYS A 96 -12.94 -44.21 -24.96
N LEU A 97 -13.41 -43.26 -25.75
CA LEU A 97 -13.69 -43.42 -27.18
C LEU A 97 -12.42 -43.78 -27.97
N GLY A 98 -11.32 -43.07 -27.73
CA GLY A 98 -10.03 -43.36 -28.36
C GLY A 98 -9.43 -44.72 -27.97
N HIS A 99 -9.74 -45.22 -26.77
CA HIS A 99 -9.36 -46.56 -26.33
C HIS A 99 -10.24 -47.65 -26.95
N GLY A 100 -11.57 -47.44 -27.03
CA GLY A 100 -12.50 -48.39 -27.63
C GLY A 100 -12.22 -48.68 -29.11
N HIS A 101 -11.68 -47.69 -29.84
CA HIS A 101 -11.28 -47.81 -31.24
C HIS A 101 -9.78 -48.10 -31.46
N LYS A 102 -9.05 -48.49 -30.41
CA LYS A 102 -7.59 -48.71 -30.45
C LYS A 102 -7.23 -49.80 -31.48
N GLY A 103 -6.43 -49.43 -32.47
CA GLY A 103 -5.93 -50.33 -33.52
C GLY A 103 -6.78 -50.36 -34.80
N ALA A 104 -8.00 -49.83 -34.80
CA ALA A 104 -8.87 -49.86 -35.97
C ALA A 104 -8.54 -48.78 -37.02
N ARG A 105 -8.30 -47.52 -36.59
CA ARG A 105 -8.09 -46.36 -37.48
C ARG A 105 -7.15 -45.32 -36.85
N PHE A 106 -6.10 -44.91 -37.57
CA PHE A 106 -5.19 -43.83 -37.12
C PHE A 106 -5.89 -42.45 -37.07
N GLU A 107 -6.73 -42.18 -38.08
CA GLU A 107 -7.53 -40.95 -38.19
C GLU A 107 -8.46 -40.73 -36.98
N THR A 108 -8.98 -41.83 -36.41
CA THR A 108 -9.83 -41.84 -35.21
C THR A 108 -9.07 -41.39 -33.96
N TYR A 109 -7.82 -41.84 -33.78
CA TYR A 109 -6.99 -41.38 -32.68
C TYR A 109 -6.70 -39.87 -32.78
N ARG A 110 -6.37 -39.38 -33.99
CA ARG A 110 -6.10 -37.97 -34.26
C ARG A 110 -7.27 -37.03 -33.87
N ARG A 111 -8.49 -37.36 -34.26
CA ARG A 111 -9.68 -36.52 -33.98
C ARG A 111 -10.03 -36.46 -32.49
N SER A 112 -9.91 -37.57 -31.78
CA SER A 112 -10.13 -37.58 -30.33
C SER A 112 -9.03 -36.82 -29.57
N LEU A 113 -7.76 -37.02 -29.97
CA LEU A 113 -6.61 -36.35 -29.37
C LEU A 113 -6.70 -34.81 -29.48
N LEU A 114 -7.17 -34.27 -30.61
CA LEU A 114 -7.36 -32.83 -30.78
C LEU A 114 -8.38 -32.24 -29.77
N LEU A 115 -9.46 -32.95 -29.48
CA LEU A 115 -10.44 -32.53 -28.47
C LEU A 115 -9.90 -32.64 -27.04
N VAL A 116 -9.09 -33.66 -26.75
CA VAL A 116 -8.39 -33.80 -25.46
C VAL A 116 -7.38 -32.65 -25.25
N ILE A 117 -6.60 -32.30 -26.29
CA ILE A 117 -5.67 -31.15 -26.24
C ILE A 117 -6.43 -29.84 -26.04
N LEU A 118 -7.52 -29.61 -26.79
CA LEU A 118 -8.33 -28.39 -26.66
C LEU A 118 -8.97 -28.26 -25.29
N GLY A 119 -9.57 -29.34 -24.76
CA GLY A 119 -10.16 -29.35 -23.41
C GLY A 119 -9.11 -29.19 -22.32
N GLY A 120 -7.93 -29.78 -22.49
CA GLY A 120 -6.79 -29.61 -21.58
C GLY A 120 -6.29 -28.17 -21.54
N PHE A 121 -6.09 -27.56 -22.71
CA PHE A 121 -5.70 -26.16 -22.85
C PHE A 121 -6.75 -25.22 -22.24
N HIS A 122 -8.04 -25.41 -22.54
CA HIS A 122 -9.13 -24.64 -21.95
C HIS A 122 -9.17 -24.75 -20.42
N THR A 123 -8.99 -25.97 -19.89
CA THR A 123 -8.94 -26.20 -18.44
C THR A 123 -7.76 -25.47 -17.80
N LEU A 124 -6.55 -25.59 -18.35
CA LEU A 124 -5.37 -24.88 -17.86
C LEU A 124 -5.55 -23.35 -17.93
N ALA A 125 -6.11 -22.84 -19.02
CA ALA A 125 -6.38 -21.41 -19.19
C ALA A 125 -7.37 -20.87 -18.15
N PHE A 126 -8.48 -21.56 -17.88
CA PHE A 126 -9.48 -21.10 -16.91
C PHE A 126 -9.10 -21.36 -15.45
N TYR A 127 -8.37 -22.43 -15.14
CA TYR A 127 -7.79 -22.60 -13.80
C TYR A 127 -6.75 -21.50 -13.51
N GLY A 128 -5.88 -21.19 -14.49
CA GLY A 128 -4.92 -20.08 -14.38
C GLY A 128 -5.61 -18.71 -14.29
N ALA A 129 -6.62 -18.44 -15.12
CA ALA A 129 -7.39 -17.20 -15.04
C ALA A 129 -8.12 -17.08 -13.69
N GLY A 130 -8.64 -18.18 -13.15
CA GLY A 130 -9.26 -18.24 -11.82
C GLY A 130 -8.30 -17.88 -10.69
N THR A 131 -7.12 -18.51 -10.62
CA THR A 131 -6.13 -18.23 -9.56
C THR A 131 -5.53 -16.83 -9.68
N PHE A 132 -5.12 -16.42 -10.88
CA PHE A 132 -4.51 -15.11 -11.12
C PHE A 132 -5.52 -13.95 -11.25
N SER A 133 -6.84 -14.20 -11.21
CA SER A 133 -7.88 -13.16 -11.21
C SER A 133 -7.67 -12.12 -10.10
N SER A 134 -7.30 -12.61 -8.91
CA SER A 134 -6.95 -11.81 -7.74
C SER A 134 -5.80 -10.84 -8.03
N TYR A 135 -4.75 -11.32 -8.69
CA TYR A 135 -3.56 -10.55 -9.07
C TYR A 135 -3.88 -9.55 -10.20
N ALA A 136 -4.65 -9.96 -11.21
CA ALA A 136 -5.02 -9.12 -12.35
C ALA A 136 -5.87 -7.88 -11.97
N ILE A 137 -6.56 -7.93 -10.83
CA ILE A 137 -7.48 -6.87 -10.38
C ILE A 137 -6.95 -6.15 -9.13
N THR A 138 -6.08 -6.74 -8.32
CA THR A 138 -5.42 -6.05 -7.20
C THR A 138 -4.43 -5.00 -7.72
N ARG A 139 -4.61 -3.74 -7.30
CA ARG A 139 -3.94 -2.55 -7.87
C ARG A 139 -2.70 -2.06 -7.13
N ASN A 140 -2.54 -2.44 -5.85
CA ASN A 140 -1.40 -2.28 -4.93
C ASN A 140 -1.90 -2.39 -3.47
N ASP A 141 -0.99 -2.28 -2.51
CA ASP A 141 -1.26 -1.96 -1.09
C ASP A 141 -1.52 -0.46 -0.83
N GLU A 142 -1.57 0.37 -1.89
CA GLU A 142 -1.97 1.79 -1.84
C GLU A 142 -3.41 1.92 -1.33
N VAL A 143 -3.61 2.72 -0.28
CA VAL A 143 -4.91 3.03 0.31
C VAL A 143 -5.08 4.52 0.56
N ARG A 144 -6.31 5.01 0.43
CA ARG A 144 -6.70 6.35 0.91
C ARG A 144 -6.85 6.33 2.43
N THR A 145 -6.25 7.28 3.12
CA THR A 145 -6.30 7.36 4.59
C THR A 145 -7.68 7.81 5.08
N ARG A 146 -7.95 7.56 6.37
CA ARG A 146 -9.07 8.13 7.12
C ARG A 146 -8.59 8.42 8.54
N SER A 147 -9.23 9.37 9.20
CA SER A 147 -9.03 9.67 10.62
C SER A 147 -10.30 10.30 11.19
N ARG A 148 -10.37 10.43 12.52
CA ARG A 148 -11.36 11.25 13.23
C ARG A 148 -10.92 12.73 13.26
N SER A 149 -9.65 12.96 13.57
CA SER A 149 -9.02 14.29 13.57
C SER A 149 -8.10 14.44 12.36
N CYS A 150 -8.03 15.64 11.79
CA CYS A 150 -7.15 16.01 10.70
C CYS A 150 -6.81 17.50 10.84
N GLY A 151 -5.61 17.89 10.43
CA GLY A 151 -5.17 19.27 10.39
C GLY A 151 -3.69 19.38 10.74
N LEU A 152 -3.32 20.54 11.28
CA LEU A 152 -1.98 20.80 11.80
C LEU A 152 -2.08 20.97 13.32
N MET A 153 -0.95 20.87 14.02
CA MET A 153 -0.91 21.28 15.43
C MET A 153 -1.27 22.75 15.56
N ALA A 154 -1.78 23.11 16.73
CA ALA A 154 -1.92 24.49 17.15
C ALA A 154 -0.60 25.25 16.98
N ASP A 155 -0.60 26.28 16.13
CA ASP A 155 0.52 27.22 16.07
C ASP A 155 0.69 27.90 17.42
N ALA A 156 1.93 27.85 17.92
CA ALA A 156 2.35 28.30 19.23
C ALA A 156 3.24 29.56 19.13
N SER A 157 2.86 30.49 18.26
CA SER A 157 3.44 31.85 18.14
C SER A 157 3.39 32.68 19.45
N GLN A 158 2.92 32.11 20.56
CA GLN A 158 2.93 32.64 21.92
C GLN A 158 3.88 31.88 22.87
N PHE A 159 4.84 31.08 22.37
CA PHE A 159 5.89 30.38 23.16
C PHE A 159 6.67 31.27 24.16
N LEU A 160 6.59 32.60 24.04
CA LEU A 160 7.22 33.54 24.97
C LEU A 160 6.43 33.75 26.28
N ASN A 161 5.20 33.24 26.40
CA ASN A 161 4.32 33.40 27.56
C ASN A 161 3.87 32.05 28.15
N ILE A 162 4.83 31.17 28.45
CA ILE A 162 4.61 29.83 29.04
C ILE A 162 4.14 29.83 30.50
N THR A 163 3.80 30.99 31.06
CA THR A 163 3.19 31.15 32.39
C THR A 163 1.67 31.02 32.39
N ASP A 164 1.05 30.94 31.21
CA ASP A 164 -0.36 30.56 31.04
C ASP A 164 -0.46 29.05 30.80
N ASP A 165 -1.27 28.34 31.59
CA ASP A 165 -1.39 26.88 31.56
C ASP A 165 -1.87 26.34 30.21
N ALA A 166 -2.74 27.06 29.49
CA ALA A 166 -3.28 26.62 28.20
C ALA A 166 -2.27 26.84 27.06
N ILE A 167 -1.52 27.94 27.11
CA ILE A 167 -0.36 28.17 26.22
C ILE A 167 0.71 27.11 26.51
N PHE A 168 0.99 26.81 27.77
CA PHE A 168 1.95 25.76 28.16
C PHE A 168 1.50 24.37 27.69
N GLU A 169 0.23 23.98 27.86
CA GLU A 169 -0.27 22.68 27.40
C GLU A 169 -0.16 22.55 25.87
N SER A 170 -0.56 23.59 25.12
CA SER A 170 -0.43 23.61 23.66
C SER A 170 1.04 23.57 23.20
N ALA A 171 1.93 24.30 23.89
CA ALA A 171 3.36 24.31 23.62
C ALA A 171 4.00 22.95 23.89
N ASN A 172 3.74 22.35 25.06
CA ASN A 172 4.19 21.02 25.45
C ASN A 172 3.72 19.96 24.45
N SER A 173 2.43 20.01 24.07
CA SER A 173 1.84 19.10 23.07
C SER A 173 2.55 19.17 21.72
N LEU A 174 2.86 20.38 21.24
CA LEU A 174 3.60 20.60 19.99
C LEU A 174 5.05 20.09 20.09
N LEU A 175 5.78 20.42 21.15
CA LEU A 175 7.18 20.02 21.32
C LEU A 175 7.33 18.50 21.48
N ILE A 176 6.46 17.85 22.27
CA ILE A 176 6.46 16.40 22.44
C ILE A 176 6.06 15.68 21.14
N LEU A 177 5.09 16.19 20.39
CA LEU A 177 4.70 15.62 19.09
C LEU A 177 5.80 15.80 18.04
N ALA A 178 6.48 16.94 18.03
CA ALA A 178 7.64 17.19 17.16
C ALA A 178 8.81 16.26 17.49
N HIS A 179 9.23 16.16 18.76
CA HIS A 179 10.30 15.25 19.20
C HIS A 179 9.98 13.78 18.87
N ASN A 180 8.76 13.30 19.19
CA ASN A 180 8.32 11.96 18.82
C ASN A 180 8.22 11.76 17.30
N GLY A 181 7.88 12.82 16.56
CA GLY A 181 7.85 12.84 15.11
C GLY A 181 9.22 12.64 14.49
N TRP A 182 10.19 13.46 14.90
CA TRP A 182 11.58 13.39 14.45
C TRP A 182 12.24 12.07 14.85
N ARG A 183 12.03 11.55 16.07
CA ARG A 183 12.60 10.24 16.48
C ARG A 183 12.08 9.09 15.62
N LYS A 184 10.76 9.01 15.41
CA LYS A 184 10.15 8.00 14.52
C LYS A 184 10.63 8.16 13.07
N THR A 185 10.98 9.36 12.65
CA THR A 185 11.55 9.64 11.33
C THR A 185 13.01 9.23 11.22
N SER A 186 13.85 9.53 12.21
CA SER A 186 15.25 9.09 12.28
C SER A 186 15.34 7.56 12.21
N THR A 187 14.50 6.84 12.96
CA THR A 187 14.38 5.38 12.86
C THR A 187 13.97 4.91 11.46
N TYR A 188 12.98 5.57 10.82
CA TYR A 188 12.57 5.21 9.47
C TYR A 188 13.69 5.46 8.44
N SER A 189 14.41 6.58 8.54
CA SER A 189 15.58 6.89 7.70
C SER A 189 16.65 5.79 7.80
N ARG A 190 17.10 5.46 9.02
CA ARG A 190 18.12 4.41 9.22
C ARG A 190 17.69 3.03 8.69
N VAL A 191 16.40 2.69 8.79
CA VAL A 191 15.88 1.36 8.37
C VAL A 191 15.51 1.31 6.87
N CYS A 192 15.16 2.43 6.23
CA CYS A 192 14.51 2.42 4.92
C CYS A 192 15.16 3.33 3.84
N TYR A 193 15.98 4.31 4.23
CA TYR A 193 16.78 5.13 3.32
C TYR A 193 18.26 4.68 3.27
N SER A 194 18.77 4.00 4.30
CA SER A 194 20.16 3.50 4.30
C SER A 194 20.36 2.32 3.33
N GLN A 195 21.56 2.18 2.76
CA GLN A 195 21.92 1.03 1.92
C GLN A 195 21.90 -0.31 2.68
N SER A 196 22.06 -0.24 4.01
CA SER A 196 21.95 -1.38 4.93
C SER A 196 20.50 -1.81 5.21
N GLY A 197 19.52 -1.03 4.74
CA GLY A 197 18.08 -1.24 4.95
C GLY A 197 17.53 -2.43 4.18
N GLY A 198 17.52 -3.61 4.81
CA GLY A 198 16.82 -4.79 4.29
C GLY A 198 15.30 -4.58 4.14
N ASN A 199 14.61 -5.54 3.51
CA ASN A 199 13.16 -5.50 3.20
C ASN A 199 12.24 -5.53 4.45
N SER A 200 12.32 -4.51 5.30
CA SER A 200 11.52 -4.36 6.51
C SER A 200 10.05 -4.09 6.17
N THR A 201 9.15 -4.70 6.95
CA THR A 201 7.71 -4.45 6.83
C THR A 201 7.35 -2.99 7.13
N VAL A 202 8.17 -2.30 7.92
CA VAL A 202 8.02 -0.88 8.30
C VAL A 202 8.20 0.06 7.12
N CYS A 203 8.99 -0.29 6.10
CA CYS A 203 9.28 0.63 4.99
C CYS A 203 8.05 0.88 4.10
N ASN A 204 7.09 -0.04 4.06
CA ASN A 204 5.86 0.09 3.26
C ASN A 204 4.73 0.79 4.05
N ILE A 205 4.99 2.04 4.48
CA ILE A 205 4.00 2.93 5.13
C ILE A 205 3.67 4.12 4.20
N TYR A 206 4.69 4.78 3.66
CA TYR A 206 4.51 5.89 2.70
C TYR A 206 4.35 5.37 1.26
N VAL A 207 3.92 6.24 0.34
CA VAL A 207 3.69 5.85 -1.08
C VAL A 207 5.00 5.40 -1.76
N ARG A 208 6.12 6.03 -1.41
CA ARG A 208 7.49 5.63 -1.76
C ARG A 208 8.26 5.28 -0.50
N GLN A 209 9.12 4.25 -0.55
CA GLN A 209 10.01 3.91 0.56
C GLN A 209 11.04 5.02 0.85
N ALA A 210 11.60 5.60 -0.22
CA ALA A 210 12.53 6.72 -0.14
C ALA A 210 12.28 7.70 -1.29
N ILE A 211 12.64 8.96 -1.08
CA ILE A 211 12.76 9.98 -2.13
C ILE A 211 14.25 10.01 -2.55
N PRO A 212 14.58 9.81 -3.83
CA PRO A 212 15.96 9.88 -4.30
C PRO A 212 16.44 11.33 -4.37
N TYR A 213 17.76 11.53 -4.30
CA TYR A 213 18.43 12.79 -4.56
C TYR A 213 19.79 12.55 -5.19
N ASN A 214 20.30 13.57 -5.88
CA ASN A 214 21.69 13.62 -6.32
C ASN A 214 22.53 14.22 -5.19
N LEU A 215 23.67 13.60 -4.90
CA LEU A 215 24.74 14.18 -4.09
C LEU A 215 25.89 14.53 -5.04
N THR A 216 26.29 15.80 -5.04
CA THR A 216 27.38 16.31 -5.90
C THR A 216 28.38 17.10 -5.08
N SER A 217 29.67 17.04 -5.42
CA SER A 217 30.64 17.97 -4.85
C SER A 217 30.61 19.30 -5.61
N VAL A 218 30.69 20.40 -4.86
CA VAL A 218 30.58 21.77 -5.35
C VAL A 218 31.69 22.64 -4.74
N PRO A 219 31.98 23.83 -5.31
CA PRO A 219 32.81 24.82 -4.64
C PRO A 219 32.27 25.19 -3.23
N CYS A 220 33.07 25.92 -2.45
CA CYS A 220 32.58 26.55 -1.21
C CYS A 220 31.29 27.34 -1.50
N PRO A 221 30.17 27.11 -0.78
CA PRO A 221 28.93 27.85 -0.97
C PRO A 221 28.95 29.27 -0.37
N PHE A 222 30.05 29.62 0.31
CA PHE A 222 30.33 30.89 0.98
C PHE A 222 31.56 31.57 0.35
N ASP A 223 32.12 32.63 0.93
CA ASP A 223 33.41 33.16 0.47
C ASP A 223 34.50 32.08 0.59
N PRO A 224 35.34 31.84 -0.45
CA PRO A 224 36.36 30.79 -0.41
C PRO A 224 37.35 30.86 0.75
N LYS A 225 37.50 32.02 1.42
CA LYS A 225 38.35 32.18 2.61
C LYS A 225 37.84 31.44 3.85
N ILE A 226 36.53 31.19 3.96
CA ILE A 226 35.94 30.59 5.16
C ILE A 226 35.73 29.08 5.08
N CYS A 227 35.82 28.45 3.90
CA CYS A 227 35.71 26.99 3.78
C CYS A 227 37.06 26.25 3.92
N ILE A 228 37.05 25.07 4.55
CA ILE A 228 38.14 24.09 4.46
C ILE A 228 37.89 23.18 3.23
N GLY A 229 38.06 23.76 2.03
CA GLY A 229 37.92 23.04 0.76
C GLY A 229 36.54 23.15 0.10
N SER A 230 36.15 22.08 -0.60
CA SER A 230 34.89 21.97 -1.36
C SER A 230 33.69 21.62 -0.47
N GLY A 231 32.50 22.04 -0.91
CA GLY A 231 31.23 21.61 -0.32
C GLY A 231 30.63 20.39 -1.02
N ILE A 232 29.45 20.00 -0.54
CA ILE A 232 28.53 19.08 -1.22
C ILE A 232 27.14 19.71 -1.32
N GLU A 233 26.45 19.44 -2.43
CA GLU A 233 25.06 19.80 -2.68
C GLU A 233 24.20 18.53 -2.80
N LEU A 234 23.09 18.52 -2.08
CA LEU A 234 22.11 17.44 -2.06
C LEU A 234 20.78 17.98 -2.60
N ASP A 235 20.34 17.45 -3.74
CA ASP A 235 19.16 17.92 -4.48
C ASP A 235 18.23 16.75 -4.87
N PRO A 236 17.00 16.69 -4.33
CA PRO A 236 15.97 15.73 -4.72
C PRO A 236 15.22 16.11 -6.01
N GLY A 237 15.49 17.30 -6.57
CA GLY A 237 14.66 17.87 -7.63
C GLY A 237 13.25 18.19 -7.14
N LEU A 238 12.27 18.08 -8.03
CA LEU A 238 10.86 18.40 -7.74
C LEU A 238 10.14 17.24 -7.03
N ILE A 239 9.96 17.38 -5.72
CA ILE A 239 9.16 16.48 -4.89
C ILE A 239 7.66 16.79 -5.14
N HIS A 240 7.09 16.12 -6.15
CA HIS A 240 5.65 16.19 -6.44
C HIS A 240 4.79 15.73 -5.25
N SER A 241 3.71 16.47 -4.97
CA SER A 241 2.80 16.18 -3.86
C SER A 241 2.15 14.80 -3.93
N ASP A 242 1.78 14.31 -5.12
CA ASP A 242 1.05 13.05 -5.29
C ASP A 242 1.97 11.81 -5.34
N LEU A 243 3.11 11.92 -6.02
CA LEU A 243 4.02 10.82 -6.33
C LEU A 243 4.92 10.41 -5.15
N HIS A 244 5.30 11.39 -4.32
CA HIS A 244 6.27 11.22 -3.23
C HIS A 244 5.63 11.35 -1.85
N LEU A 245 4.73 12.34 -1.69
CA LEU A 245 4.09 12.70 -0.42
C LEU A 245 2.65 12.17 -0.30
N GLY A 246 2.09 11.59 -1.37
CA GLY A 246 0.81 10.87 -1.36
C GLY A 246 -0.45 11.74 -1.47
N VAL A 247 -0.33 13.03 -1.78
CA VAL A 247 -1.47 13.96 -1.95
C VAL A 247 -2.24 13.64 -3.23
N ASN A 248 -3.33 12.89 -3.09
CA ASN A 248 -4.23 12.38 -4.13
C ASN A 248 -5.10 13.48 -4.75
N THR A 249 -4.46 14.37 -5.47
CA THR A 249 -5.05 15.44 -6.27
C THR A 249 -4.99 15.10 -7.76
N ARG A 250 -5.86 15.74 -8.56
CA ARG A 250 -5.81 15.63 -10.02
C ARG A 250 -4.52 16.27 -10.56
N SER A 251 -4.15 16.02 -11.81
CA SER A 251 -2.92 16.57 -12.40
C SER A 251 -2.88 18.09 -12.27
N GLU A 252 -3.95 18.77 -12.67
CA GLU A 252 -4.10 20.22 -12.60
C GLU A 252 -4.00 20.79 -11.17
N ASP A 253 -4.24 19.98 -10.14
CA ASP A 253 -4.28 20.38 -8.73
C ASP A 253 -2.97 20.08 -7.96
N ARG A 254 -1.91 19.57 -8.64
CA ARG A 254 -0.62 19.24 -8.01
C ARG A 254 0.29 20.46 -7.87
N ILE A 255 1.01 20.50 -6.76
CA ILE A 255 2.15 21.37 -6.51
C ILE A 255 3.37 20.47 -6.28
N SER A 256 4.51 20.92 -6.76
CA SER A 256 5.82 20.31 -6.52
C SER A 256 6.64 21.22 -5.61
N VAL A 257 7.48 20.62 -4.75
CA VAL A 257 8.38 21.38 -3.88
C VAL A 257 9.80 20.81 -3.97
N ARG A 258 10.81 21.66 -3.92
CA ARG A 258 12.24 21.29 -3.93
C ARG A 258 12.89 21.91 -2.71
N LYS A 259 13.70 21.11 -2.01
CA LYS A 259 14.57 21.54 -0.91
C LYS A 259 15.98 21.11 -1.27
N VAL A 260 16.87 22.07 -1.44
CA VAL A 260 18.31 21.84 -1.68
C VAL A 260 19.06 22.14 -0.37
N LEU A 261 19.96 21.24 0.00
CA LEU A 261 20.89 21.43 1.12
C LEU A 261 22.32 21.45 0.58
N THR A 262 23.03 22.55 0.78
CA THR A 262 24.43 22.69 0.36
C THR A 262 25.29 23.00 1.59
N CYS A 263 26.29 22.18 1.89
CA CYS A 263 27.10 22.31 3.10
C CYS A 263 28.61 22.20 2.81
N ALA A 264 29.43 22.87 3.62
CA ALA A 264 30.89 22.78 3.59
C ALA A 264 31.51 22.93 5.00
N PRO A 265 32.65 22.29 5.29
CA PRO A 265 33.43 22.55 6.50
C PRO A 265 34.00 23.97 6.51
N LEU A 266 34.02 24.63 7.68
CA LEU A 266 34.49 26.01 7.84
C LEU A 266 35.79 26.11 8.64
N ALA A 267 36.65 27.04 8.25
CA ALA A 267 37.93 27.36 8.86
C ALA A 267 37.76 28.22 10.12
N GLY A 268 36.89 27.80 11.04
CA GLY A 268 36.41 28.60 12.17
C GLY A 268 37.49 29.09 13.13
N ASP A 269 38.64 28.43 13.20
CA ASP A 269 39.77 28.88 14.03
C ASP A 269 40.35 30.23 13.55
N ASN A 270 40.26 30.53 12.26
CA ASN A 270 40.63 31.83 11.69
C ASN A 270 39.70 32.97 12.14
N TYR A 271 38.55 32.62 12.72
CA TYR A 271 37.49 33.52 13.20
C TYR A 271 37.31 33.38 14.72
N SER A 272 38.39 33.05 15.44
CA SER A 272 38.39 32.87 16.89
C SER A 272 39.52 33.64 17.56
N ASP A 273 39.23 34.25 18.71
CA ASP A 273 40.22 34.95 19.55
C ASP A 273 41.11 33.97 20.36
N GLY A 274 40.92 32.65 20.17
CA GLY A 274 41.59 31.60 20.94
C GLY A 274 41.06 31.48 22.37
N LEU A 275 41.84 30.84 23.24
CA LEU A 275 41.51 30.74 24.67
C LEU A 275 41.88 32.03 25.40
N GLN A 276 40.87 32.69 25.97
CA GLN A 276 40.99 33.92 26.75
C GLN A 276 40.36 33.73 28.14
N PRO A 277 40.69 34.54 29.15
CA PRO A 277 39.86 34.63 30.36
C PRO A 277 38.47 35.18 30.01
N ILE A 278 37.44 34.70 30.70
CA ILE A 278 36.10 35.31 30.64
C ILE A 278 36.17 36.71 31.32
N PRO A 279 35.56 37.76 30.73
CA PRO A 279 35.51 39.10 31.34
C PRO A 279 34.82 39.10 32.73
N GLU A 280 35.29 39.93 33.66
CA GLU A 280 34.82 39.90 35.07
C GLU A 280 33.32 40.22 35.22
N ASP A 281 32.78 41.10 34.37
CA ASP A 281 31.35 41.42 34.29
C ASP A 281 30.51 40.23 33.82
N VAL A 282 31.02 39.43 32.88
CA VAL A 282 30.40 38.18 32.41
C VAL A 282 30.51 37.09 33.49
N ILE A 283 31.66 36.99 34.16
CA ILE A 283 31.89 36.02 35.25
C ILE A 283 30.84 36.20 36.37
N LEU A 284 30.55 37.44 36.76
CA LEU A 284 29.55 37.75 37.80
C LEU A 284 28.12 37.35 37.40
N GLY A 285 27.79 37.38 36.10
CA GLY A 285 26.49 36.95 35.58
C GLY A 285 26.34 35.43 35.47
N VAL A 286 27.41 34.70 35.19
CA VAL A 286 27.38 33.24 34.94
C VAL A 286 27.78 32.41 36.18
N GLY A 287 28.44 33.01 37.18
CA GLY A 287 28.79 32.36 38.44
C GLY A 287 30.02 31.45 38.38
N TYR A 288 30.86 31.60 37.36
CA TYR A 288 32.14 30.89 37.24
C TYR A 288 33.22 31.47 38.19
N PRO A 289 34.29 30.72 38.51
CA PRO A 289 35.41 31.27 39.27
C PRO A 289 36.25 32.25 38.43
N PRO A 290 36.82 33.32 39.02
CA PRO A 290 37.75 34.22 38.35
C PRO A 290 38.91 33.48 37.66
N GLY A 291 39.26 33.90 36.45
CA GLY A 291 40.28 33.26 35.62
C GLY A 291 39.82 31.99 34.88
N THR A 292 38.53 31.65 34.89
CA THR A 292 37.98 30.64 33.97
C THR A 292 38.23 31.05 32.52
N LEU A 293 38.70 30.10 31.70
CA LEU A 293 38.95 30.33 30.28
C LEU A 293 37.73 29.98 29.43
N TRP A 294 37.52 30.75 28.36
CA TRP A 294 36.60 30.46 27.26
C TRP A 294 37.29 30.63 25.91
N GLN A 295 36.69 30.04 24.88
CA GLN A 295 36.99 30.34 23.48
C GLN A 295 35.73 30.86 22.81
N GLY A 296 35.86 31.95 22.04
CA GLY A 296 34.78 32.58 21.28
C GLY A 296 35.03 32.53 19.77
N TRP A 297 33.95 32.51 18.99
CA TRP A 297 33.96 32.48 17.52
C TRP A 297 33.09 33.59 16.93
N LYS A 298 33.67 34.36 16.00
CA LYS A 298 33.14 35.61 15.41
C LYS A 298 32.67 35.39 13.96
N PHE A 299 31.63 34.59 13.79
CA PHE A 299 30.89 34.46 12.53
C PHE A 299 29.81 35.55 12.33
N GLY A 300 29.75 36.55 13.21
CA GLY A 300 28.75 37.60 13.22
C GLY A 300 28.26 37.94 14.64
N PRO A 301 27.93 39.21 14.94
CA PRO A 301 27.46 39.61 16.27
C PRO A 301 26.15 38.90 16.65
N SER A 302 25.97 38.65 17.94
CA SER A 302 24.75 38.10 18.52
C SER A 302 23.63 39.13 18.50
N ASN A 303 22.44 38.74 18.04
CA ASN A 303 21.26 39.63 17.98
C ASN A 303 20.44 39.63 19.28
N TRP A 304 20.90 38.96 20.34
CA TRP A 304 20.18 38.85 21.60
C TRP A 304 20.51 40.03 22.52
N SER A 305 19.50 40.78 22.96
CA SER A 305 19.66 42.06 23.68
C SER A 305 20.21 41.96 25.11
N GLU A 306 20.44 40.74 25.59
CA GLU A 306 20.95 40.42 26.94
C GLU A 306 22.34 39.78 26.88
N ASP A 307 22.91 39.62 25.68
CA ASP A 307 24.18 38.93 25.44
C ASP A 307 25.36 39.88 25.70
N THR A 308 25.91 39.84 26.92
CA THR A 308 27.13 40.60 27.28
C THR A 308 28.33 40.23 26.40
N ALA A 309 28.30 39.08 25.74
CA ALA A 309 29.29 38.61 24.78
C ALA A 309 29.00 39.02 23.32
N SER A 310 28.24 40.10 23.08
CA SER A 310 27.63 40.49 21.79
C SER A 310 28.49 40.41 20.52
N GLU A 311 29.82 40.54 20.59
CA GLU A 311 30.72 40.35 19.42
C GLU A 311 30.82 38.90 18.92
N TYR A 312 30.54 37.91 19.77
CA TYR A 312 30.70 36.49 19.47
C TYR A 312 29.38 35.87 18.99
N THR A 313 29.47 35.02 17.96
CA THR A 313 28.34 34.20 17.51
C THR A 313 28.11 33.03 18.44
N PHE A 314 29.22 32.43 18.92
CA PHE A 314 29.27 31.33 19.86
C PHE A 314 30.46 31.53 20.80
N ALA A 315 30.30 31.12 22.06
CA ALA A 315 31.40 30.97 23.00
C ALA A 315 31.21 29.68 23.81
N ILE A 316 32.32 29.06 24.22
CA ILE A 316 32.36 27.85 25.04
C ILE A 316 33.41 28.04 26.13
N ASP A 317 33.02 27.82 27.38
CA ASP A 317 33.95 27.76 28.50
C ASP A 317 34.69 26.40 28.58
N GLU A 318 35.92 26.44 29.08
CA GLU A 318 36.76 25.25 29.19
C GLU A 318 36.18 24.16 30.15
N PRO A 319 35.57 24.52 31.31
CA PRO A 319 34.86 23.55 32.15
C PRO A 319 33.78 22.76 31.40
N PHE A 320 32.90 23.41 30.63
CA PHE A 320 31.87 22.77 29.82
C PHE A 320 32.48 21.84 28.76
N TYR A 321 33.55 22.29 28.08
CA TYR A 321 34.28 21.45 27.13
C TYR A 321 34.84 20.19 27.80
N LYS A 322 35.59 20.32 28.91
CA LYS A 322 36.25 19.20 29.59
C LYS A 322 35.29 18.23 30.30
N ASN A 323 34.30 18.77 31.02
CA ASN A 323 33.51 18.02 31.99
C ASN A 323 32.22 17.42 31.42
N GLY A 324 31.78 17.83 30.23
CA GLY A 324 30.56 17.30 29.61
C GLY A 324 30.56 15.78 29.45
N ASP A 325 29.37 15.18 29.59
CA ASP A 325 29.15 13.73 29.61
C ASP A 325 29.00 13.14 28.20
N LYS A 326 28.43 13.89 27.25
CA LYS A 326 28.17 13.43 25.88
C LYS A 326 29.44 13.28 25.05
N ALA A 327 29.56 12.14 24.37
CA ALA A 327 30.58 11.80 23.38
C ALA A 327 30.75 12.90 22.31
N TYR A 328 29.61 13.33 21.74
CA TYR A 328 29.50 14.44 20.82
C TYR A 328 28.49 15.44 21.37
N ASN A 329 28.73 16.73 21.17
CA ASN A 329 27.72 17.78 21.36
C ASN A 329 27.70 18.71 20.15
N MET A 330 26.56 19.32 19.84
CA MET A 330 26.37 20.22 18.71
C MET A 330 25.69 21.51 19.16
N ILE A 331 26.19 22.64 18.66
CA ILE A 331 25.58 23.95 18.81
C ILE A 331 25.33 24.53 17.42
N TRP A 332 24.26 25.29 17.23
CA TRP A 332 23.97 25.92 15.94
C TRP A 332 23.25 27.26 16.12
N LYS A 333 23.43 28.15 15.15
CA LYS A 333 22.63 29.36 14.96
C LYS A 333 22.17 29.41 13.50
N THR A 334 21.02 30.03 13.26
CA THR A 334 20.36 30.07 11.95
C THR A 334 19.99 31.50 11.61
N LYS A 335 20.28 31.92 10.38
CA LYS A 335 19.89 33.20 9.81
C LYS A 335 18.90 32.93 8.68
N PHE A 336 17.65 33.35 8.88
CA PHE A 336 16.62 33.24 7.85
C PHE A 336 16.66 34.43 6.90
N LEU A 337 16.55 34.17 5.60
CA LEU A 337 16.54 35.21 4.58
C LEU A 337 15.29 36.08 4.73
N ASN A 338 15.49 37.39 4.75
CA ASN A 338 14.44 38.41 4.92
C ASN A 338 13.63 38.34 6.24
N LYS A 339 14.10 37.60 7.26
CA LYS A 339 13.56 37.67 8.63
C LYS A 339 14.45 38.52 9.54
N ARG A 340 13.84 39.34 10.41
CA ARG A 340 14.54 40.29 11.31
C ARG A 340 14.14 40.14 12.79
N THR A 341 13.32 39.16 13.12
CA THR A 341 12.90 38.82 14.48
C THR A 341 14.07 38.22 15.25
N LEU A 342 14.49 38.86 16.36
CA LEU A 342 15.68 38.51 17.13
C LEU A 342 15.66 37.05 17.63
N THR A 343 14.47 36.58 18.02
CA THR A 343 14.19 35.21 18.47
C THR A 343 14.36 34.13 17.40
N GLU A 344 14.38 34.50 16.12
CA GLU A 344 14.39 33.58 14.98
C GLU A 344 15.63 33.75 14.09
N SER A 345 16.42 34.79 14.30
CA SER A 345 17.72 34.98 13.66
C SER A 345 18.71 35.59 14.67
N PRO A 346 19.23 34.78 15.62
CA PRO A 346 19.97 35.23 16.80
C PRO A 346 21.41 35.69 16.52
N PHE A 347 21.77 35.95 15.26
CA PHE A 347 23.02 36.58 14.86
C PHE A 347 22.89 37.23 13.46
N GLU A 348 23.78 38.16 13.15
CA GLU A 348 23.92 38.73 11.81
C GLU A 348 25.24 38.24 11.17
N PRO A 349 25.24 37.43 10.09
CA PRO A 349 26.47 36.84 9.57
C PRO A 349 27.50 37.87 9.10
N ILE A 350 28.79 37.58 9.31
CA ILE A 350 29.91 38.27 8.64
C ILE A 350 29.76 38.20 7.10
N PRO A 351 30.33 39.15 6.33
CA PRO A 351 30.17 39.21 4.87
C PRO A 351 30.49 37.88 4.15
N GLU A 352 31.48 37.13 4.65
CA GLU A 352 31.88 35.82 4.13
C GLU A 352 30.77 34.75 4.18
N LEU A 353 29.79 34.89 5.08
CA LEU A 353 28.69 33.96 5.32
C LEU A 353 27.30 34.51 4.92
N GLN A 354 27.24 35.75 4.43
CA GLN A 354 26.00 36.34 3.95
C GLN A 354 25.55 35.69 2.65
N SER A 355 24.26 35.39 2.56
CA SER A 355 23.61 34.89 1.35
C SER A 355 22.43 35.78 0.97
N ASN A 356 22.22 35.94 -0.32
CA ASN A 356 21.06 36.66 -0.88
C ASN A 356 19.93 35.72 -1.33
N ASN A 357 20.13 34.40 -1.24
CA ASN A 357 19.22 33.40 -1.82
C ASN A 357 19.09 32.10 -0.99
N SER A 358 19.54 32.07 0.27
CA SER A 358 19.40 30.89 1.14
C SER A 358 19.19 31.28 2.59
N ASP A 359 18.60 30.38 3.37
CA ASP A 359 18.72 30.42 4.82
C ASP A 359 20.08 29.81 5.22
N THR A 360 20.86 30.52 6.04
CA THR A 360 22.22 30.11 6.44
C THR A 360 22.21 29.50 7.84
N ILE A 361 22.83 28.33 8.00
CA ILE A 361 22.96 27.61 9.27
C ILE A 361 24.44 27.33 9.53
N ILE A 362 24.91 27.68 10.73
CA ILE A 362 26.27 27.35 11.20
C ILE A 362 26.12 26.29 12.29
N VAL A 363 26.86 25.19 12.18
CA VAL A 363 26.85 24.07 13.14
C VAL A 363 28.27 23.81 13.66
N GLY A 364 28.45 23.99 14.97
CA GLY A 364 29.67 23.64 15.69
C GLY A 364 29.55 22.26 16.33
N LEU A 365 30.51 21.37 16.10
CA LEU A 365 30.62 20.04 16.70
C LEU A 365 31.73 20.03 17.75
N MET A 366 31.41 19.47 18.90
CA MET A 366 32.30 19.25 20.02
C MET A 366 32.58 17.74 20.14
N ASN A 367 33.80 17.32 19.85
CA ASN A 367 34.20 15.91 19.85
C ASN A 367 35.01 15.59 21.13
N ARG A 368 34.41 14.83 22.07
CA ARG A 368 35.09 14.40 23.32
C ARG A 368 35.71 13.01 23.24
N MET A 369 35.67 12.36 22.07
CA MET A 369 36.07 10.96 21.90
C MET A 369 37.57 10.81 21.64
N VAL A 370 38.11 9.69 22.13
CA VAL A 370 39.49 9.24 21.86
C VAL A 370 39.46 8.15 20.80
N PHE A 371 40.30 8.30 19.78
CA PHE A 371 40.46 7.36 18.68
C PHE A 371 41.83 6.69 18.76
N ARG A 372 41.94 5.40 18.40
CA ARG A 372 43.23 4.68 18.36
C ARG A 372 44.16 5.15 17.22
N THR A 373 43.59 5.81 16.21
CA THR A 373 44.28 6.34 15.03
C THR A 373 43.71 7.71 14.68
N ALA A 374 44.51 8.60 14.11
CA ALA A 374 44.06 9.93 13.71
C ALA A 374 42.83 9.88 12.77
N VAL A 375 41.88 10.78 13.00
CA VAL A 375 40.72 11.02 12.13
C VAL A 375 40.99 12.30 11.35
N ARG A 376 41.01 12.20 10.01
CA ARG A 376 41.34 13.31 9.10
C ARG A 376 40.10 14.01 8.50
N ASP A 377 38.92 13.51 8.82
CA ASP A 377 37.65 14.19 8.51
C ASP A 377 37.69 15.63 9.03
N PRO A 378 37.35 16.65 8.23
CA PRO A 378 37.49 18.05 8.62
C PRO A 378 36.56 18.47 9.76
N TRP A 379 35.47 17.73 10.02
CA TRP A 379 34.52 18.04 11.08
C TRP A 379 34.76 17.19 12.34
N TYR A 380 35.03 15.89 12.23
CA TYR A 380 35.40 15.07 13.39
C TYR A 380 36.88 15.19 13.80
N ASN A 381 37.70 15.87 12.98
CA ASN A 381 39.13 16.15 13.07
C ASN A 381 39.78 15.85 14.43
N ALA A 382 40.45 14.70 14.52
CA ALA A 382 41.12 14.23 15.73
C ALA A 382 42.56 13.78 15.41
N GLN A 383 43.47 14.76 15.33
CA GLN A 383 44.88 14.56 14.98
C GLN A 383 45.84 14.76 16.17
N ASN A 384 45.35 15.23 17.32
CA ASN A 384 46.13 15.39 18.55
C ASN A 384 46.40 14.02 19.21
N CYS A 385 47.33 13.26 18.63
CA CYS A 385 47.73 11.93 19.07
C CYS A 385 48.82 11.98 20.14
N SER A 386 48.57 11.32 21.28
CA SER A 386 49.52 11.22 22.40
C SER A 386 49.63 9.78 22.90
N ASN A 387 50.83 9.39 23.34
CA ASN A 387 51.06 8.12 24.03
C ASN A 387 50.65 8.26 25.50
N THR A 388 49.35 8.31 25.74
CA THR A 388 48.77 8.58 27.08
C THR A 388 47.76 7.51 27.44
N THR A 389 48.03 6.80 28.53
CA THR A 389 47.21 5.72 29.11
C THR A 389 45.95 6.23 29.83
N LEU A 390 45.21 7.14 29.18
CA LEU A 390 43.93 7.70 29.67
C LEU A 390 42.86 6.62 29.84
N VAL A 391 42.94 5.57 29.03
CA VAL A 391 42.36 4.25 29.29
C VAL A 391 43.54 3.28 29.34
N SER A 392 43.65 2.45 30.36
CA SER A 392 44.81 1.57 30.59
C SER A 392 45.04 0.51 29.49
N ALA A 393 44.08 0.34 28.57
CA ALA A 393 44.16 -0.54 27.41
C ALA A 393 44.61 0.14 26.10
N LEU A 394 44.82 1.46 26.08
CA LEU A 394 45.25 2.20 24.89
C LEU A 394 46.67 2.77 25.04
N ALA A 395 47.59 2.30 24.20
CA ALA A 395 48.98 2.77 24.16
C ALA A 395 49.14 4.16 23.50
N THR A 396 48.24 4.49 22.57
CA THR A 396 48.19 5.78 21.87
C THR A 396 46.72 6.19 21.71
N GLY A 397 46.41 7.45 21.96
CA GLY A 397 45.07 8.02 21.81
C GLY A 397 45.12 9.37 21.10
N CYS A 398 44.33 9.50 20.03
CA CYS A 398 44.13 10.73 19.26
C CYS A 398 42.85 11.41 19.70
N LYS A 399 42.95 12.70 20.05
CA LYS A 399 41.83 13.55 20.46
C LYS A 399 41.53 14.60 19.39
N ALA A 400 40.36 15.23 19.52
CA ALA A 400 39.96 16.39 18.72
C ALA A 400 41.08 17.43 18.62
N THR A 401 41.24 18.01 17.44
CA THR A 401 42.27 19.00 17.16
C THR A 401 41.93 20.35 17.81
N ASN A 402 40.65 20.72 17.79
CA ASN A 402 40.08 21.99 18.30
C ASN A 402 38.96 21.71 19.31
N MET A 403 38.53 22.73 20.07
CA MET A 403 37.35 22.60 20.96
C MET A 403 36.02 22.48 20.19
N LEU A 404 35.91 23.23 19.09
CA LEU A 404 34.81 23.13 18.13
C LEU A 404 35.34 23.07 16.71
N SER A 405 34.67 22.28 15.89
CA SER A 405 34.83 22.20 14.44
C SER A 405 33.53 22.57 13.76
N TRP A 406 33.59 23.09 12.54
CA TRP A 406 32.48 23.88 11.99
C TRP A 406 32.00 23.38 10.62
N LEU A 407 30.69 23.34 10.45
CA LEU A 407 30.00 23.25 9.16
C LEU A 407 29.18 24.51 8.94
N GLY A 408 29.20 25.02 7.71
CA GLY A 408 28.24 25.98 7.20
C GLY A 408 27.32 25.27 6.21
N CYS A 409 26.02 25.49 6.34
CA CYS A 409 24.98 24.94 5.45
C CYS A 409 24.06 26.05 4.94
N GLN A 410 23.59 25.89 3.71
CA GLN A 410 22.57 26.71 3.07
C GLN A 410 21.36 25.83 2.76
N GLU A 411 20.19 26.24 3.24
CA GLU A 411 18.91 25.66 2.82
C GLU A 411 18.23 26.57 1.79
N ARG A 412 17.82 25.98 0.66
CA ARG A 412 17.14 26.67 -0.44
C ARG A 412 15.89 25.91 -0.86
N TYR A 413 14.83 26.67 -1.12
CA TYR A 413 13.48 26.16 -1.30
C TYR A 413 12.86 26.69 -2.61
N GLN A 414 12.07 25.85 -3.27
CA GLN A 414 11.33 26.24 -4.47
C GLN A 414 9.99 25.51 -4.54
N PHE A 415 8.92 26.20 -4.94
CA PHE A 415 7.59 25.62 -5.18
C PHE A 415 7.15 25.87 -6.63
N CYS A 416 6.55 24.87 -7.27
CA CYS A 416 6.14 24.93 -8.67
C CYS A 416 4.75 24.32 -8.90
N THR A 417 4.02 24.80 -9.90
CA THR A 417 2.82 24.14 -10.45
C THR A 417 3.18 22.83 -11.16
N HIS A 418 2.19 21.97 -11.41
CA HIS A 418 2.40 20.67 -12.08
C HIS A 418 3.13 20.77 -13.44
N ASN A 419 2.83 21.82 -14.20
CA ASN A 419 3.36 22.12 -15.53
C ASN A 419 4.65 22.95 -15.52
N GLU A 420 5.17 23.32 -14.34
CA GLU A 420 6.38 24.14 -14.14
C GLU A 420 6.35 25.54 -14.77
N GLU A 421 5.25 25.94 -15.44
CA GLU A 421 4.99 27.29 -15.97
C GLU A 421 5.04 28.38 -14.90
N HIS A 422 4.72 28.04 -13.65
CA HIS A 422 4.90 28.93 -12.51
C HIS A 422 5.74 28.24 -11.45
N CYS A 423 6.91 28.79 -11.18
CA CYS A 423 7.78 28.42 -10.06
C CYS A 423 8.15 29.68 -9.26
N THR A 424 8.38 29.52 -7.97
CA THR A 424 9.10 30.51 -7.17
C THR A 424 10.58 30.57 -7.63
N PRO A 425 11.32 31.64 -7.31
CA PRO A 425 12.78 31.53 -7.24
C PRO A 425 13.19 30.39 -6.29
N LEU A 426 14.42 29.88 -6.47
CA LEU A 426 15.08 28.99 -5.52
C LEU A 426 15.76 29.86 -4.45
N THR A 427 15.19 29.92 -3.25
CA THR A 427 15.49 30.97 -2.26
C THR A 427 15.32 30.50 -0.80
N GLY A 428 15.76 31.29 0.19
CA GLY A 428 15.51 31.03 1.62
C GLY A 428 14.02 31.13 1.97
N LEU A 429 13.53 30.30 2.89
CA LEU A 429 12.11 29.92 2.99
C LEU A 429 11.20 31.14 3.09
N TYR A 430 11.44 32.03 4.06
CA TYR A 430 10.55 33.14 4.40
C TYR A 430 10.39 34.21 3.31
N THR A 431 11.17 34.16 2.24
CA THR A 431 10.94 35.01 1.05
C THR A 431 9.79 34.52 0.16
N ILE A 432 9.32 33.28 0.35
CA ILE A 432 8.22 32.65 -0.42
C ILE A 432 6.89 32.87 0.33
N SER A 433 6.58 34.12 0.67
CA SER A 433 5.40 34.47 1.46
C SER A 433 4.08 34.46 0.64
N LYS A 434 2.92 34.69 1.28
CA LYS A 434 1.60 34.64 0.60
C LYS A 434 1.43 35.71 -0.50
N GLU A 435 2.27 36.73 -0.49
CA GLU A 435 2.25 37.88 -1.38
C GLU A 435 2.92 37.61 -2.74
N VAL A 436 3.69 36.52 -2.86
CA VAL A 436 4.41 36.13 -4.08
C VAL A 436 3.44 35.81 -5.21
N GLU A 437 3.76 36.32 -6.40
CA GLU A 437 2.85 36.37 -7.56
C GLU A 437 2.29 34.99 -7.99
N ILE A 438 3.08 33.92 -7.88
CA ILE A 438 2.63 32.54 -8.13
C ILE A 438 1.35 32.18 -7.36
N LEU A 439 1.21 32.63 -6.11
CA LEU A 439 0.08 32.26 -5.24
C LEU A 439 -1.22 32.95 -5.64
N LYS A 440 -1.12 34.05 -6.40
CA LYS A 440 -2.25 34.75 -7.02
C LYS A 440 -2.72 34.04 -8.30
N ALA A 441 -1.83 33.27 -8.95
CA ALA A 441 -2.16 32.43 -10.10
C ALA A 441 -2.68 31.02 -9.70
N LEU A 442 -2.38 30.55 -8.48
CA LEU A 442 -2.84 29.24 -8.02
C LEU A 442 -4.37 29.15 -7.88
N ASN A 443 -4.95 28.05 -8.35
CA ASN A 443 -6.35 27.68 -8.10
C ASN A 443 -6.57 27.31 -6.61
N LYS A 444 -7.82 27.26 -6.12
CA LYS A 444 -8.08 27.00 -4.69
C LYS A 444 -7.61 25.63 -4.16
N ASN A 445 -7.65 24.56 -4.96
CA ASN A 445 -7.04 23.28 -4.58
C ASN A 445 -5.51 23.41 -4.51
N GLN A 446 -4.91 24.04 -5.52
CA GLN A 446 -3.47 24.29 -5.58
C GLN A 446 -3.00 25.13 -4.37
N GLN A 447 -3.74 26.16 -3.98
CA GLN A 447 -3.49 26.96 -2.77
C GLN A 447 -3.53 26.09 -1.51
N ALA A 448 -4.55 25.24 -1.33
CA ALA A 448 -4.61 24.33 -0.18
C ALA A 448 -3.46 23.31 -0.16
N VAL A 449 -3.02 22.80 -1.33
CA VAL A 449 -1.85 21.91 -1.43
C VAL A 449 -0.56 22.69 -1.14
N PHE A 450 -0.42 23.92 -1.64
CA PHE A 450 0.72 24.78 -1.32
C PHE A 450 0.80 25.07 0.19
N GLU A 451 -0.31 25.43 0.85
CA GLU A 451 -0.33 25.68 2.31
C GLU A 451 0.05 24.42 3.12
N LEU A 452 -0.34 23.22 2.65
CA LEU A 452 0.13 21.96 3.24
C LEU A 452 1.64 21.77 3.03
N LEU A 453 2.14 21.92 1.80
CA LEU A 453 3.57 21.74 1.49
C LEU A 453 4.46 22.79 2.17
N TRP A 454 3.96 24.01 2.34
CA TRP A 454 4.59 25.09 3.09
C TRP A 454 4.88 24.65 4.53
N GLN A 455 3.85 24.14 5.21
CA GLN A 455 3.93 23.67 6.59
C GLN A 455 4.75 22.39 6.71
N VAL A 456 4.75 21.53 5.68
CA VAL A 456 5.68 20.39 5.58
C VAL A 456 7.14 20.87 5.50
N ILE A 457 7.46 21.88 4.69
CA ILE A 457 8.81 22.44 4.58
C ILE A 457 9.24 23.15 5.87
N TYR A 458 8.41 24.03 6.42
CA TYR A 458 8.66 24.72 7.69
C TYR A 458 8.95 23.72 8.82
N GLY A 459 8.12 22.69 8.97
CA GLY A 459 8.33 21.61 9.94
C GLY A 459 9.52 20.69 9.66
N THR A 460 10.26 20.89 8.56
CA THR A 460 11.41 20.06 8.15
C THR A 460 12.66 20.87 7.80
N GLN A 461 12.78 22.12 8.26
CA GLN A 461 14.03 22.89 8.25
C GLN A 461 15.08 22.24 9.17
N LEU A 462 16.37 22.32 8.81
CA LEU A 462 17.46 21.60 9.49
C LEU A 462 17.64 22.02 10.96
N ASN A 463 17.36 23.28 11.31
CA ASN A 463 17.42 23.79 12.68
C ASN A 463 16.51 22.99 13.64
N PHE A 464 15.32 22.58 13.21
CA PHE A 464 14.41 21.76 14.01
C PHE A 464 14.89 20.31 14.13
N GLN A 465 15.47 19.75 13.06
CA GLN A 465 16.06 18.41 13.08
C GLN A 465 17.22 18.34 14.09
N LEU A 466 18.13 19.32 14.05
CA LEU A 466 19.24 19.46 15.00
C LEU A 466 18.72 19.58 16.43
N GLY A 467 17.71 20.43 16.67
CA GLY A 467 17.11 20.63 17.99
C GLY A 467 16.42 19.41 18.58
N PHE A 468 15.64 18.66 17.79
CA PHE A 468 14.84 17.56 18.33
C PHE A 468 15.56 16.21 18.37
N VAL A 469 16.49 15.94 17.44
CA VAL A 469 17.17 14.63 17.30
C VAL A 469 18.64 14.72 16.86
N GLY A 470 19.24 15.92 16.76
CA GLY A 470 20.56 16.12 16.17
C GLY A 470 21.61 15.15 16.69
N LEU A 471 21.84 15.13 18.01
CA LEU A 471 22.83 14.26 18.65
C LEU A 471 22.54 12.78 18.43
N ASP A 472 21.32 12.32 18.72
CA ASP A 472 20.88 10.92 18.51
C ASP A 472 21.06 10.48 17.05
N SER A 473 20.85 11.39 16.11
CA SER A 473 20.82 11.11 14.67
C SER A 473 22.19 10.82 14.05
N LEU A 474 23.29 11.30 14.65
CA LEU A 474 24.64 11.14 14.10
C LEU A 474 25.00 9.66 13.86
N ILE A 475 25.56 9.36 12.70
CA ILE A 475 26.05 8.04 12.30
C ILE A 475 27.35 7.70 13.05
N ALA A 476 28.17 8.70 13.39
CA ALA A 476 29.37 8.53 14.22
C ALA A 476 29.09 7.90 15.60
N ASN A 477 27.83 7.94 16.08
CA ASN A 477 27.40 7.22 17.30
C ASN A 477 27.52 5.70 17.16
N GLU A 478 27.41 5.15 15.95
CA GLU A 478 27.46 3.69 15.70
C GLU A 478 28.89 3.14 15.81
N TYR A 479 29.89 4.02 15.93
CA TYR A 479 31.30 3.69 16.17
C TYR A 479 31.71 3.82 17.65
N LEU A 480 30.85 4.30 18.54
CA LEU A 480 31.13 4.43 19.97
C LEU A 480 31.26 3.06 20.63
N TRP A 481 32.25 2.88 21.52
CA TRP A 481 32.38 1.64 22.30
C TRP A 481 31.33 1.54 23.42
N ASP A 482 30.87 2.69 23.92
CA ASP A 482 29.81 2.79 24.92
C ASP A 482 29.05 4.12 24.78
N ASN A 483 27.90 4.21 25.48
CA ASN A 483 27.13 5.43 25.63
C ASN A 483 26.68 5.61 27.10
N GLY A 484 27.55 5.27 28.06
CA GLY A 484 27.23 5.29 29.49
C GLY A 484 28.14 4.48 30.42
N PHE A 485 29.10 3.69 29.91
CA PHE A 485 30.17 3.09 30.73
C PHE A 485 31.37 4.02 30.91
N GLY A 486 31.49 5.06 30.08
CA GLY A 486 32.45 6.15 30.25
C GLY A 486 33.86 5.87 29.72
N PHE A 487 34.05 4.89 28.83
CA PHE A 487 35.37 4.63 28.24
C PHE A 487 35.86 5.80 27.37
N ARG A 488 34.93 6.58 26.79
CA ARG A 488 35.22 7.69 25.86
C ARG A 488 36.10 7.27 24.67
N VAL A 489 35.96 6.02 24.21
CA VAL A 489 36.65 5.47 23.01
C VAL A 489 35.67 5.28 21.85
N SER A 490 36.11 5.61 20.64
CA SER A 490 35.38 5.35 19.40
C SER A 490 36.25 4.63 18.36
N GLY A 491 35.62 3.87 17.47
CA GLY A 491 36.25 3.28 16.29
C GLY A 491 36.72 4.34 15.30
N LYS A 492 37.63 3.98 14.37
CA LYS A 492 38.10 4.94 13.37
C LYS A 492 36.94 5.31 12.43
N LEU A 493 36.63 6.61 12.38
CA LEU A 493 35.70 7.18 11.41
C LEU A 493 36.33 7.25 9.99
N PRO A 494 35.53 7.19 8.91
CA PRO A 494 35.95 7.56 7.56
C PRO A 494 36.56 8.96 7.49
N ASP A 495 37.41 9.21 6.49
CA ASP A 495 37.98 10.54 6.25
C ASP A 495 36.95 11.53 5.62
N ASN A 496 35.73 11.05 5.31
CA ASN A 496 34.59 11.84 4.81
C ASN A 496 33.29 11.63 5.64
N GLN A 497 33.42 11.35 6.94
CA GLN A 497 32.29 11.20 7.85
C GLN A 497 31.30 12.39 7.80
N TRP A 498 31.79 13.63 7.64
CA TRP A 498 30.92 14.80 7.55
C TRP A 498 29.93 14.71 6.38
N GLU A 499 30.35 14.19 5.22
CA GLU A 499 29.48 13.99 4.05
C GLU A 499 28.38 12.96 4.35
N ILE A 500 28.74 11.90 5.09
CA ILE A 500 27.83 10.84 5.53
C ILE A 500 26.79 11.41 6.50
N GLU A 501 27.17 12.32 7.40
CA GLU A 501 26.23 13.00 8.30
C GLU A 501 25.26 13.93 7.55
N ILE A 502 25.75 14.74 6.59
CA ILE A 502 24.87 15.59 5.75
C ILE A 502 23.90 14.73 4.92
N ALA A 503 24.36 13.62 4.33
CA ALA A 503 23.52 12.69 3.58
C ALA A 503 22.45 12.03 4.49
N ASN A 504 22.83 11.64 5.70
CA ASN A 504 21.90 11.18 6.73
C ASN A 504 20.89 12.28 7.11
N TRP A 505 21.31 13.53 7.25
CA TRP A 505 20.41 14.65 7.53
C TRP A 505 19.38 14.87 6.40
N MET A 506 19.79 14.78 5.14
CA MET A 506 18.86 14.82 4.00
C MET A 506 17.90 13.62 4.01
N ASN A 507 18.39 12.39 4.28
CA ASN A 507 17.53 11.20 4.41
C ASN A 507 16.43 11.39 5.48
N ILE A 508 16.79 11.93 6.65
CA ILE A 508 15.85 12.19 7.76
C ILE A 508 14.87 13.30 7.37
N THR A 509 15.34 14.39 6.76
CA THR A 509 14.50 15.47 6.20
C THR A 509 13.47 14.95 5.20
N LEU A 510 13.89 14.14 4.21
CA LEU A 510 12.99 13.60 3.19
C LEU A 510 11.95 12.64 3.77
N ALA A 511 12.37 11.76 4.69
CA ALA A 511 11.45 10.92 5.46
C ALA A 511 10.48 11.75 6.32
N ALA A 512 10.91 12.90 6.85
CA ALA A 512 10.05 13.82 7.61
C ALA A 512 8.99 14.45 6.70
N MET A 513 9.34 14.85 5.47
CA MET A 513 8.37 15.41 4.53
C MET A 513 7.26 14.40 4.20
N GLN A 514 7.61 13.13 3.94
CA GLN A 514 6.64 12.06 3.72
C GLN A 514 5.76 11.81 4.96
N ARG A 515 6.37 11.85 6.16
CA ARG A 515 5.67 11.71 7.43
C ARG A 515 4.66 12.83 7.66
N SER A 516 5.02 14.07 7.39
CA SER A 516 4.19 15.25 7.69
C SER A 516 2.93 15.29 6.83
N ALA A 517 3.02 14.95 5.53
CA ALA A 517 1.85 14.82 4.66
C ALA A 517 0.88 13.71 5.13
N LEU A 518 1.40 12.58 5.63
CA LEU A 518 0.58 11.53 6.25
C LEU A 518 -0.04 12.00 7.59
N SER A 519 0.75 12.70 8.41
CA SER A 519 0.35 13.16 9.75
C SER A 519 -0.74 14.22 9.69
N TYR A 520 -0.83 15.02 8.62
CA TYR A 520 -1.91 15.98 8.41
C TYR A 520 -3.30 15.30 8.37
N ALA A 521 -3.45 14.27 7.53
CA ALA A 521 -4.72 13.54 7.37
C ALA A 521 -4.95 12.43 8.41
N ARG A 522 -3.91 12.02 9.14
CA ARG A 522 -3.97 11.09 10.25
C ARG A 522 -2.92 11.44 11.31
N PRO A 523 -3.20 12.39 12.21
CA PRO A 523 -2.29 12.76 13.29
C PRO A 523 -2.01 11.56 14.20
N PRO A 524 -0.81 11.48 14.81
CA PRO A 524 -0.48 10.43 15.76
C PRO A 524 -1.21 10.67 17.08
N GLU A 525 -2.16 9.79 17.42
CA GLU A 525 -2.87 9.74 18.71
C GLU A 525 -1.97 9.06 19.76
N PHE A 526 -1.63 9.78 20.83
CA PHE A 526 -0.93 9.31 22.02
C PHE A 526 -1.01 10.39 23.13
N ASP A 527 -0.75 10.01 24.37
CA ASP A 527 -0.77 10.95 25.49
C ASP A 527 0.54 11.78 25.54
N VAL A 528 0.40 13.11 25.57
CA VAL A 528 1.50 14.10 25.73
C VAL A 528 1.66 14.55 27.19
N GLY A 529 0.73 14.16 28.05
CA GLY A 529 0.73 14.29 29.49
C GLY A 529 -0.36 13.39 30.09
N PRO A 530 -0.43 13.19 31.43
CA PRO A 530 -1.42 12.29 32.04
C PRO A 530 -2.87 12.67 31.68
N GLY A 531 -3.52 11.88 30.82
CA GLY A 531 -4.88 12.13 30.33
C GLY A 531 -5.00 13.19 29.21
N ILE A 532 -3.88 13.73 28.72
CA ILE A 532 -3.84 14.78 27.69
C ILE A 532 -3.49 14.13 26.35
N SER A 533 -4.49 13.93 25.48
CA SER A 533 -4.30 13.39 24.14
C SER A 533 -3.74 14.43 23.17
N SER A 534 -2.74 14.04 22.38
CA SER A 534 -2.19 14.83 21.28
C SER A 534 -3.25 15.32 20.27
N LEU A 535 -4.39 14.62 20.16
CA LEU A 535 -5.46 15.00 19.22
C LEU A 535 -6.23 16.26 19.63
N ASN A 536 -6.22 16.63 20.92
CA ASN A 536 -6.92 17.82 21.43
C ASN A 536 -6.33 19.12 20.86
N HIS A 537 -5.04 19.09 20.51
CA HIS A 537 -4.27 20.26 20.04
C HIS A 537 -4.11 20.31 18.51
N ILE A 538 -4.82 19.46 17.76
CA ILE A 538 -4.89 19.53 16.30
C ILE A 538 -5.95 20.56 15.90
N ARG A 539 -5.52 21.68 15.31
CA ARG A 539 -6.43 22.66 14.71
C ARG A 539 -6.94 22.12 13.36
N PRO A 540 -8.27 21.92 13.19
CA PRO A 540 -8.81 21.47 11.90
C PRO A 540 -8.67 22.57 10.84
N PRO A 541 -8.51 22.21 9.55
CA PRO A 541 -8.41 23.18 8.47
C PRO A 541 -9.68 24.03 8.34
N SER A 542 -9.50 25.33 8.12
CA SER A 542 -10.58 26.32 8.05
C SER A 542 -11.22 26.44 6.67
N THR A 543 -10.48 26.20 5.58
CA THR A 543 -10.99 26.29 4.21
C THR A 543 -11.62 24.95 3.76
N PRO A 544 -12.71 24.97 2.97
CA PRO A 544 -13.31 23.75 2.42
C PRO A 544 -12.31 22.91 1.61
N GLU A 545 -11.42 23.56 0.87
CA GLU A 545 -10.42 22.90 0.02
C GLU A 545 -9.35 22.16 0.86
N ALA A 546 -8.91 22.74 1.98
CA ALA A 546 -7.99 22.09 2.92
C ALA A 546 -8.69 21.01 3.76
N GLN A 547 -9.99 21.16 4.09
CA GLN A 547 -10.82 20.09 4.66
C GLN A 547 -10.93 18.89 3.72
N LEU A 548 -11.04 19.11 2.42
CA LEU A 548 -11.00 18.03 1.43
C LEU A 548 -9.64 17.31 1.38
N LEU A 549 -8.53 17.97 1.70
CA LEU A 549 -7.21 17.31 1.76
C LEU A 549 -7.12 16.23 2.85
N CYS A 550 -7.88 16.36 3.95
CA CYS A 550 -8.02 15.32 4.99
C CYS A 550 -8.49 13.97 4.44
N HIS A 551 -9.09 13.95 3.26
CA HIS A 551 -9.61 12.77 2.59
C HIS A 551 -8.93 12.51 1.23
N LYS A 552 -7.85 13.25 0.92
CA LYS A 552 -7.03 13.11 -0.29
C LYS A 552 -5.58 12.70 0.04
N ILE A 553 -5.26 12.06 1.16
CA ILE A 553 -3.91 11.49 1.38
C ILE A 553 -3.91 9.97 1.12
N LYS A 554 -2.85 9.47 0.48
CA LYS A 554 -2.55 8.05 0.29
C LYS A 554 -1.44 7.58 1.23
N ALA A 555 -1.57 6.34 1.69
CA ALA A 555 -0.55 5.58 2.39
C ALA A 555 -0.50 4.15 1.82
N ARG A 556 0.36 3.30 2.37
CA ARG A 556 0.34 1.85 2.16
C ARG A 556 -0.25 1.12 3.37
N SER A 557 -0.91 -0.01 3.16
CA SER A 557 -1.45 -0.82 4.26
C SER A 557 -1.56 -2.30 3.89
N LYS A 558 -0.77 -3.16 4.55
CA LYS A 558 -0.86 -4.64 4.42
C LYS A 558 -2.12 -5.25 5.06
N ALA A 559 -2.90 -4.46 5.79
CA ALA A 559 -4.17 -4.87 6.40
C ALA A 559 -5.39 -4.69 5.47
N HIS A 560 -5.16 -4.20 4.24
CA HIS A 560 -6.18 -3.89 3.25
C HIS A 560 -5.74 -4.35 1.85
N ILE A 561 -6.71 -4.57 0.97
CA ILE A 561 -6.50 -4.88 -0.44
C ILE A 561 -7.29 -3.85 -1.28
N SER A 562 -6.64 -3.26 -2.28
CA SER A 562 -7.22 -2.29 -3.20
C SER A 562 -7.43 -2.90 -4.59
N PHE A 563 -8.68 -3.02 -5.02
CA PHE A 563 -9.11 -3.65 -6.28
C PHE A 563 -9.40 -2.61 -7.37
N SER A 564 -9.12 -2.92 -8.63
CA SER A 564 -9.52 -2.09 -9.77
C SER A 564 -11.02 -2.24 -10.04
N VAL A 565 -11.76 -1.14 -9.91
CA VAL A 565 -13.20 -1.12 -10.21
C VAL A 565 -13.46 -1.41 -11.69
N LEU A 566 -12.65 -0.84 -12.58
CA LEU A 566 -12.69 -1.13 -14.02
C LEU A 566 -12.48 -2.62 -14.30
N GLY A 567 -11.44 -3.24 -13.73
CA GLY A 567 -11.14 -4.66 -13.92
C GLY A 567 -12.28 -5.55 -13.43
N PHE A 568 -12.77 -5.29 -12.22
CA PHE A 568 -13.92 -6.00 -11.63
C PHE A 568 -15.17 -5.95 -12.53
N PHE A 569 -15.57 -4.77 -12.99
CA PHE A 569 -16.74 -4.64 -13.87
C PHE A 569 -16.51 -5.27 -15.25
N LEU A 570 -15.32 -5.13 -15.86
CA LEU A 570 -15.02 -5.80 -17.13
C LEU A 570 -15.09 -7.33 -17.01
N THR A 571 -14.55 -7.90 -15.93
CA THR A 571 -14.64 -9.35 -15.66
C THR A 571 -16.09 -9.80 -15.50
N LEU A 572 -16.90 -9.09 -14.71
CA LEU A 572 -18.32 -9.41 -14.54
C LEU A 572 -19.11 -9.29 -15.84
N SER A 573 -18.97 -8.19 -16.58
CA SER A 573 -19.68 -7.96 -17.83
C SER A 573 -19.31 -8.98 -18.91
N LEU A 574 -18.03 -9.32 -19.05
CA LEU A 574 -17.58 -10.34 -20.02
C LEU A 574 -18.06 -11.74 -19.63
N GLY A 575 -17.97 -12.11 -18.35
CA GLY A 575 -18.47 -13.40 -17.87
C GLY A 575 -19.99 -13.54 -18.04
N LEU A 576 -20.76 -12.52 -17.70
CA LEU A 576 -22.22 -12.51 -17.90
C LEU A 576 -22.58 -12.57 -19.40
N LEU A 577 -21.82 -11.89 -20.27
CA LEU A 577 -22.02 -11.96 -21.72
C LEU A 577 -21.77 -13.38 -22.26
N ILE A 578 -20.74 -14.07 -21.78
CA ILE A 578 -20.47 -15.48 -22.14
C ILE A 578 -21.62 -16.39 -21.69
N ILE A 579 -22.04 -16.30 -20.43
CA ILE A 579 -23.14 -17.10 -19.86
C ILE A 579 -24.46 -16.85 -20.62
N ALA A 580 -24.79 -15.58 -20.87
CA ALA A 580 -25.99 -15.21 -21.63
C ALA A 580 -25.93 -15.68 -23.09
N THR A 581 -24.74 -15.67 -23.70
CA THR A 581 -24.54 -16.19 -25.06
C THR A 581 -24.82 -17.68 -25.10
N ASP A 582 -24.20 -18.48 -24.24
CA ASP A 582 -24.36 -19.95 -24.20
C ASP A 582 -25.84 -20.36 -24.05
N LEU A 583 -26.54 -19.81 -23.05
CA LEU A 583 -27.94 -20.08 -22.74
C LEU A 583 -28.93 -19.70 -23.87
N ALA A 584 -28.52 -18.80 -24.77
CA ALA A 584 -29.27 -18.35 -25.93
C ALA A 584 -28.85 -19.05 -27.25
N LEU A 585 -27.59 -19.45 -27.39
CA LEU A 585 -26.94 -19.79 -28.66
C LEU A 585 -27.71 -20.84 -29.46
N ALA A 586 -27.98 -22.01 -28.86
CA ALA A 586 -28.69 -23.09 -29.52
C ALA A 586 -30.13 -22.72 -29.93
N LYS A 587 -30.80 -21.85 -29.15
CA LYS A 587 -32.17 -21.39 -29.43
C LYS A 587 -32.19 -20.38 -30.58
N VAL A 588 -31.28 -19.40 -30.56
CA VAL A 588 -31.16 -18.36 -31.59
C VAL A 588 -30.70 -18.97 -32.92
N VAL A 589 -29.65 -19.79 -32.90
CA VAL A 589 -29.14 -20.47 -34.10
C VAL A 589 -30.19 -21.43 -34.66
N GLY A 590 -30.87 -22.21 -33.80
CA GLY A 590 -31.98 -23.08 -34.23
C GLY A 590 -33.16 -22.33 -34.85
N ALA A 591 -33.49 -21.13 -34.34
CA ALA A 591 -34.52 -20.26 -34.93
C ALA A 591 -34.08 -19.70 -36.30
N LEU A 592 -32.84 -19.23 -36.42
CA LEU A 592 -32.27 -18.74 -37.69
C LEU A 592 -32.14 -19.84 -38.75
N GLN A 593 -31.76 -21.06 -38.35
CA GLN A 593 -31.73 -22.24 -39.22
C GLN A 593 -33.14 -22.61 -39.71
N LYS A 594 -34.16 -22.51 -38.85
CA LYS A 594 -35.56 -22.71 -39.25
C LYS A 594 -36.07 -21.61 -40.18
N TYR A 595 -35.79 -20.35 -39.89
CA TYR A 595 -36.27 -19.21 -40.68
C TYR A 595 -35.61 -19.13 -42.07
N SER A 596 -34.30 -19.37 -42.16
CA SER A 596 -33.55 -19.31 -43.42
C SER A 596 -33.62 -20.59 -44.26
N GLY A 597 -34.16 -21.69 -43.71
CA GLY A 597 -34.11 -23.04 -44.29
C GLY A 597 -32.71 -23.66 -44.39
N LYS A 598 -31.65 -22.92 -44.04
CA LYS A 598 -30.25 -23.38 -44.15
C LYS A 598 -29.79 -24.03 -42.85
N GLY A 599 -29.10 -25.15 -42.96
CA GLY A 599 -28.56 -25.86 -41.79
C GLY A 599 -29.59 -26.65 -40.97
N LEU A 600 -30.80 -26.89 -41.49
CA LEU A 600 -31.85 -27.67 -40.81
C LEU A 600 -31.37 -29.03 -40.29
N HIS A 601 -30.54 -29.75 -41.06
CA HIS A 601 -29.92 -30.99 -40.60
C HIS A 601 -29.04 -30.79 -39.35
N LYS A 602 -28.27 -29.69 -39.30
CA LYS A 602 -27.41 -29.36 -38.15
C LYS A 602 -28.20 -29.05 -36.88
N ARG A 603 -29.40 -28.48 -37.06
CA ARG A 603 -30.39 -28.31 -35.98
C ARG A 603 -30.92 -29.66 -35.48
N LEU A 604 -31.32 -30.54 -36.39
CA LEU A 604 -31.89 -31.84 -36.06
C LEU A 604 -30.87 -32.73 -35.36
N GLU A 605 -29.64 -32.84 -35.88
CA GLU A 605 -28.56 -33.61 -35.26
C GLU A 605 -28.25 -33.12 -33.83
N TRP A 606 -28.25 -31.79 -33.58
CA TRP A 606 -28.09 -31.23 -32.24
C TRP A 606 -29.25 -31.59 -31.29
N ILE A 607 -30.47 -31.78 -31.80
CA ILE A 607 -31.63 -32.19 -31.01
C ILE A 607 -31.61 -33.69 -30.76
N GLU A 608 -31.42 -34.50 -31.82
CA GLU A 608 -31.43 -35.97 -31.78
C GLU A 608 -30.30 -36.54 -30.93
N ASN A 609 -29.12 -35.90 -30.93
CA ASN A 609 -28.01 -36.25 -30.04
C ASN A 609 -28.25 -35.84 -28.57
N GLY A 610 -29.33 -35.12 -28.23
CA GLY A 610 -29.62 -34.74 -26.84
C GLY A 610 -30.03 -35.96 -26.00
N PHE A 611 -29.55 -36.05 -24.76
CA PHE A 611 -29.76 -37.21 -23.86
C PHE A 611 -31.21 -37.71 -23.77
N PHE A 612 -32.22 -36.83 -23.66
CA PHE A 612 -33.63 -37.24 -23.67
C PHE A 612 -34.10 -37.80 -25.03
N GLN A 613 -33.57 -37.30 -26.15
CA GLN A 613 -33.88 -37.80 -27.49
C GLN A 613 -33.17 -39.14 -27.78
N LEU A 614 -31.96 -39.32 -27.27
CA LEU A 614 -31.28 -40.62 -27.25
C LEU A 614 -32.06 -41.65 -26.42
N GLN A 615 -32.58 -41.25 -25.26
CA GLN A 615 -33.46 -42.10 -24.44
C GLN A 615 -34.75 -42.47 -25.18
N ARG A 616 -35.40 -41.51 -25.87
CA ARG A 616 -36.54 -41.79 -26.76
C ARG A 616 -36.18 -42.83 -27.81
N MET A 617 -35.07 -42.66 -28.54
CA MET A 617 -34.69 -43.60 -29.61
C MET A 617 -34.37 -45.00 -29.07
N ALA A 618 -33.78 -45.11 -27.88
CA ALA A 618 -33.56 -46.39 -27.19
C ALA A 618 -34.84 -47.05 -26.65
N ALA A 619 -35.90 -46.26 -26.44
CA ALA A 619 -37.24 -46.73 -26.07
C ALA A 619 -38.05 -47.14 -27.32
N GLU A 620 -38.04 -46.33 -28.38
CA GLU A 620 -38.66 -46.65 -29.67
C GLU A 620 -38.04 -47.91 -30.31
N GLY A 621 -36.73 -48.11 -30.13
CA GLY A 621 -36.05 -49.36 -30.53
C GLY A 621 -36.49 -50.61 -29.74
N ARG A 622 -37.20 -50.44 -28.62
CA ARG A 622 -37.91 -51.50 -27.87
C ARG A 622 -39.42 -51.52 -28.15
N GLY A 623 -39.91 -50.75 -29.11
CA GLY A 623 -41.33 -50.62 -29.43
C GLY A 623 -42.11 -49.66 -28.52
N ILE A 624 -41.47 -48.98 -27.57
CA ILE A 624 -42.13 -48.06 -26.63
C ILE A 624 -42.40 -46.73 -27.33
N GLY A 625 -43.68 -46.35 -27.43
CA GLY A 625 -44.17 -45.13 -28.06
C GLY A 625 -45.70 -45.16 -28.20
N PRO A 626 -46.32 -44.24 -28.97
CA PRO A 626 -45.71 -43.18 -29.77
C PRO A 626 -45.25 -41.95 -28.96
N TRP A 627 -44.32 -41.17 -29.53
CA TRP A 627 -43.72 -39.99 -28.90
C TRP A 627 -43.99 -38.70 -29.69
N THR A 628 -44.40 -37.65 -28.97
CA THR A 628 -44.50 -36.27 -29.43
C THR A 628 -43.17 -35.51 -29.29
N ARG A 629 -43.13 -34.28 -29.80
CA ARG A 629 -42.03 -33.31 -29.59
C ARG A 629 -40.63 -33.80 -30.01
N ARG A 630 -40.54 -34.70 -30.99
CA ARG A 630 -39.28 -35.21 -31.59
C ARG A 630 -38.30 -34.11 -32.05
N GLU A 631 -38.81 -32.92 -32.40
CA GLU A 631 -38.03 -31.72 -32.80
C GLU A 631 -37.77 -30.71 -31.64
N LYS A 632 -37.77 -31.15 -30.38
CA LYS A 632 -37.51 -30.33 -29.18
C LYS A 632 -36.53 -31.05 -28.26
N ASP A 633 -35.86 -30.35 -27.35
CA ASP A 633 -34.89 -30.99 -26.43
C ASP A 633 -35.52 -32.04 -25.51
N VAL A 634 -36.82 -31.93 -25.21
CA VAL A 634 -37.58 -32.89 -24.39
C VAL A 634 -38.73 -33.50 -25.21
N PRO A 635 -38.66 -34.80 -25.56
CA PRO A 635 -39.79 -35.57 -26.09
C PRO A 635 -40.74 -35.98 -24.96
N MET A 636 -41.98 -36.34 -25.31
CA MET A 636 -43.00 -36.82 -24.36
C MET A 636 -43.83 -37.91 -25.04
N LEU A 637 -44.34 -38.90 -24.31
CA LEU A 637 -45.33 -39.84 -24.86
C LEU A 637 -46.58 -39.08 -25.34
N VAL A 638 -47.33 -39.66 -26.28
CA VAL A 638 -48.65 -39.13 -26.69
C VAL A 638 -49.68 -39.31 -25.57
N GLU A 639 -49.60 -40.42 -24.85
CA GLU A 639 -50.56 -40.83 -23.83
C GLU A 639 -49.94 -40.77 -22.42
N TYR A 640 -50.77 -40.42 -21.43
CA TYR A 640 -50.37 -40.27 -20.03
C TYR A 640 -50.65 -41.55 -19.23
N GLY A 641 -49.83 -41.83 -18.22
CA GLY A 641 -50.03 -42.93 -17.28
C GLY A 641 -49.34 -44.26 -17.63
N HIS A 642 -48.77 -44.39 -18.83
CA HIS A 642 -48.04 -45.59 -19.24
C HIS A 642 -46.77 -45.83 -18.43
N LEU A 643 -46.64 -47.05 -17.91
CA LEU A 643 -45.45 -47.57 -17.23
C LEU A 643 -44.68 -48.49 -18.20
N PHE A 644 -43.35 -48.38 -18.24
CA PHE A 644 -42.51 -49.20 -19.11
C PHE A 644 -41.13 -49.46 -18.49
N SER A 645 -40.52 -50.60 -18.81
CA SER A 645 -39.15 -50.93 -18.40
C SER A 645 -38.17 -50.75 -19.56
N LEU A 646 -37.03 -50.11 -19.27
CA LEU A 646 -35.89 -50.04 -20.19
C LEU A 646 -34.83 -51.14 -19.94
N THR A 647 -35.03 -51.98 -18.91
CA THR A 647 -34.05 -52.97 -18.42
C THR A 647 -34.46 -54.43 -18.65
N GLY A 648 -35.60 -54.68 -19.29
CA GLY A 648 -36.01 -56.03 -19.71
C GLY A 648 -34.99 -56.72 -20.62
N SER A 649 -34.98 -58.05 -20.57
CA SER A 649 -34.25 -59.02 -21.42
C SER A 649 -32.94 -58.48 -22.06
N SER A 650 -31.82 -58.70 -21.36
CA SER A 650 -30.49 -58.19 -21.74
C SER A 650 -30.08 -58.49 -23.19
N LEU A 651 -29.60 -57.47 -23.90
CA LEU A 651 -29.05 -57.54 -25.27
C LEU A 651 -27.69 -58.29 -25.33
N LYS A 652 -27.66 -59.53 -24.84
CA LYS A 652 -26.49 -60.44 -24.86
C LYS A 652 -26.57 -61.52 -25.95
N GLY A 653 -27.67 -61.57 -26.71
CA GLY A 653 -27.82 -62.39 -27.91
C GLY A 653 -28.04 -61.53 -29.16
N GLU A 654 -27.92 -62.13 -30.33
CA GLU A 654 -28.18 -61.45 -31.62
C GLU A 654 -29.66 -61.04 -31.74
N TRP A 655 -29.93 -59.73 -31.80
CA TRP A 655 -31.16 -59.12 -32.33
C TRP A 655 -32.49 -59.79 -31.92
N SER A 656 -32.64 -60.19 -30.66
CA SER A 656 -33.93 -60.62 -30.12
C SER A 656 -34.92 -59.44 -30.15
N ARG A 657 -36.02 -59.60 -30.89
CA ARG A 657 -37.15 -58.66 -30.88
C ARG A 657 -37.72 -58.58 -29.46
N ALA A 658 -37.97 -57.37 -28.95
CA ALA A 658 -38.53 -57.17 -27.62
C ALA A 658 -39.91 -57.84 -27.46
N GLU A 659 -40.16 -58.35 -26.27
CA GLU A 659 -41.46 -58.91 -25.88
C GLU A 659 -42.55 -57.83 -25.85
N SER A 660 -43.80 -58.23 -26.09
CA SER A 660 -44.92 -57.30 -26.20
C SER A 660 -45.31 -56.69 -24.85
N TYR A 661 -45.70 -55.42 -24.92
CA TYR A 661 -46.35 -54.62 -23.87
C TYR A 661 -47.52 -55.34 -23.17
N GLU A 662 -47.63 -55.14 -21.85
CA GLU A 662 -48.82 -55.44 -21.07
C GLU A 662 -49.50 -54.13 -20.62
N LEU A 663 -50.84 -54.11 -20.64
CA LEU A 663 -51.63 -53.06 -20.01
C LEU A 663 -51.79 -53.41 -18.52
N GLY A 664 -51.32 -52.55 -17.62
CA GLY A 664 -51.52 -52.74 -16.18
C GLY A 664 -53.00 -52.63 -15.81
N GLU A 665 -53.61 -53.74 -15.36
CA GLU A 665 -55.00 -53.74 -14.91
C GLU A 665 -55.22 -52.79 -13.73
N MET A 666 -55.92 -51.68 -13.99
CA MET A 666 -56.36 -50.78 -12.93
C MET A 666 -57.58 -51.40 -12.23
N ARG A 667 -57.34 -52.26 -11.22
CA ARG A 667 -58.39 -52.87 -10.39
C ARG A 667 -59.23 -51.82 -9.64
N ARG A 668 -60.26 -51.32 -10.31
CA ARG A 668 -61.46 -50.76 -9.67
C ARG A 668 -62.45 -51.89 -9.45
N GLY A 669 -62.37 -52.52 -8.28
CA GLY A 669 -63.49 -53.30 -7.76
C GLY A 669 -64.56 -52.34 -7.25
N MET A 670 -65.64 -52.19 -8.00
CA MET A 670 -66.88 -51.58 -7.53
C MET A 670 -68.03 -52.24 -8.29
N ASP A 671 -68.73 -53.12 -7.60
CA ASP A 671 -69.94 -53.81 -8.06
C ASP A 671 -70.85 -53.89 -6.83
N ASP A 672 -72.07 -53.38 -6.95
CA ASP A 672 -73.06 -53.26 -5.87
C ASP A 672 -74.27 -54.14 -6.20
N GLY A 673 -74.71 -55.00 -5.27
CA GLY A 673 -76.02 -55.67 -5.38
C GLY A 673 -76.09 -57.08 -4.79
N ASP A 674 -76.97 -57.23 -3.79
CA ASP A 674 -77.48 -58.44 -3.13
C ASP A 674 -76.48 -59.53 -2.63
N GLY A 675 -76.66 -60.13 -1.46
CA GLY A 675 -77.70 -59.89 -0.44
C GLY A 675 -78.00 -61.16 0.35
N ASP A 676 -77.93 -61.09 1.69
CA ASP A 676 -78.76 -61.84 2.65
C ASP A 676 -78.39 -61.42 4.09
N GLU A 677 -79.29 -61.67 5.04
CA GLU A 677 -79.21 -61.20 6.43
C GLU A 677 -78.55 -62.19 7.39
N GLU A 678 -77.81 -61.71 8.40
CA GLU A 678 -78.01 -62.11 9.82
C GLU A 678 -77.25 -61.20 10.82
N ILE A 679 -77.98 -60.59 11.76
CA ILE A 679 -77.87 -60.78 13.24
C ILE A 679 -76.42 -60.85 13.82
N MET A 680 -75.94 -59.99 14.73
CA MET A 680 -76.59 -59.12 15.74
C MET A 680 -75.69 -57.96 16.27
N GLU A 681 -76.28 -57.14 17.14
CA GLU A 681 -75.81 -55.89 17.79
C GLU A 681 -74.33 -55.74 18.27
N GLY A 682 -73.79 -54.52 18.21
CA GLY A 682 -72.53 -54.12 18.86
C GLY A 682 -72.34 -52.60 19.02
N ARG A 683 -72.49 -52.07 20.24
CA ARG A 683 -72.50 -50.62 20.59
C ARG A 683 -71.33 -50.29 21.54
N VAL A 684 -70.74 -49.08 21.62
CA VAL A 684 -71.14 -47.74 21.14
C VAL A 684 -69.90 -46.82 20.89
N MET A 685 -70.11 -45.52 20.64
CA MET A 685 -69.16 -44.37 20.70
C MET A 685 -68.13 -44.41 21.87
N GLY A 686 -67.01 -43.67 21.87
CA GLY A 686 -66.46 -42.68 20.90
C GLY A 686 -65.59 -41.60 21.59
N SER A 687 -65.31 -40.49 20.88
CA SER A 687 -64.78 -39.20 21.39
C SER A 687 -63.26 -38.99 21.68
N SER A 688 -62.61 -38.25 20.75
CA SER A 688 -61.82 -37.01 20.97
C SER A 688 -60.53 -36.91 21.84
N LYS A 689 -59.52 -36.27 21.23
CA LYS A 689 -58.67 -35.13 21.71
C LYS A 689 -57.49 -35.31 22.70
N VAL A 690 -56.35 -34.74 22.25
CA VAL A 690 -55.39 -33.84 22.99
C VAL A 690 -54.24 -34.44 23.85
N ARG A 691 -53.01 -34.25 23.31
CA ARG A 691 -51.75 -33.72 23.90
C ARG A 691 -51.29 -34.10 25.33
N GLY A 692 -50.08 -34.68 25.39
CA GLY A 692 -49.07 -34.75 26.48
C GLY A 692 -47.83 -35.47 25.87
N GLU A 693 -46.55 -35.21 26.16
CA GLU A 693 -45.83 -34.99 27.45
C GLU A 693 -45.89 -36.23 28.36
N GLU A 694 -44.78 -36.82 28.87
CA GLU A 694 -43.33 -36.58 28.66
C GLU A 694 -42.51 -37.79 29.24
N VAL A 695 -41.19 -37.89 28.96
CA VAL A 695 -40.15 -38.53 29.84
C VAL A 695 -40.24 -40.08 30.05
N GLU A 696 -39.21 -40.91 30.35
CA GLU A 696 -37.80 -40.79 30.81
C GLU A 696 -36.84 -41.89 30.23
N GLU A 697 -35.51 -41.66 30.31
CA GLU A 697 -34.30 -42.54 30.39
C GLU A 697 -34.13 -43.91 29.68
N ASP A 698 -32.94 -44.32 29.16
CA ASP A 698 -31.79 -43.59 28.54
C ASP A 698 -31.09 -44.47 27.43
N THR A 699 -29.92 -45.14 27.51
CA THR A 699 -28.91 -45.37 28.57
C THR A 699 -27.45 -45.45 28.02
N THR A 700 -26.74 -44.31 27.90
CA THR A 700 -25.25 -44.16 27.82
C THR A 700 -24.45 -44.78 26.62
N GLN A 701 -23.12 -44.56 26.36
CA GLN A 701 -22.00 -43.85 27.03
C GLN A 701 -20.87 -43.44 26.01
N LEU A 702 -20.14 -42.33 26.27
CA LEU A 702 -18.72 -42.01 25.90
C LEU A 702 -18.27 -41.88 24.41
N LEU A 703 -17.20 -41.15 24.04
CA LEU A 703 -16.26 -40.27 24.77
C LEU A 703 -15.77 -39.09 23.89
N ARG A 704 -15.09 -38.12 24.52
CA ARG A 704 -14.40 -36.96 23.89
C ARG A 704 -12.88 -37.14 23.91
N SER A 705 -12.20 -36.50 22.96
CA SER A 705 -11.06 -35.58 23.24
C SER A 705 -10.83 -34.67 22.04
#